data_AF-A0A514CG22-F1
#
_entry.id   AF-A0A514CG22-F1
#
_cell.length_a   1.000
_cell.length_b   1.000
_cell.length_c   1.000
_cell.angle_alpha   90.00
_cell.angle_beta   90.00
_cell.angle_gamma   90.00
#
_symmetry.space_group_name_H-M   'P 1'
#
loop_
_entity.id
_entity.type
_entity.pdbx_description
1 polymer ?
#
loop_
_entity_poly.entity_id
_entity_poly.type
_entity_poly.pdbx_seq_one_letter_code
_entity_poly.pdbx_strand_id
1 'polypeptide(L)'
;MKLSRQEINCLEEELRLLDPTIYQRGEQLFRNDDCELVSVNTHNRELNFFVKGNIQPHYEVKINLEEASQFQRGFLGKEVGSCECIYFEDNGECKHTAAAMLYLSAQKKGNIRLPQTSKVKSENPLSPMEIAFDPDAPNVLLSNLEFIKNYRGWHCKVEDVKISTNRLVYLLTDYSHHYELTIQIHKDNITLSCNYQKDILIKNALVWFYQRMKQSSKELNYAIPAKRAKIMEYVLAEHGLEELTGSFEDYFEINLSGDLLNVYPKGRLEGLFNTSPLIESMDKELFSALNSMSSGEQLLNHTSSDTGTYNAGIAFFINNYSSKLSCIKAIKGKGTKRAPEELKTKLDWVYDPEDASLAPTTGIKELIPQLTSMNKLLAKSNDDNTLITLHEKFLAILSIGKELPFHLLAPSVHYYNYKPRPKDLQKITAVTANLQFNLSREEFTYLLRPYILVENERFFVDELDEQCVIYDLFLLIHQKRLAYFPTPKEHKALLYFLSTPIIRFTEKDRPEMERGLIHRLAKDFKVNYEAGIIEIDEPTEKPQRHLYISEMGNFVLFRPAVRYKEGLLSYPLENGTLIDHENNKVYLPDLEEEEQLVQDIQKMHPAFAHKGLQGFFYLSFDQFMDNYWFLDAFEKLKESGVRVFGLDQLKGFKFSPHPAQVDFNLDTKPDWFEANLEVAFGNNKVKLKDLKKAVESGQNYIELSDGSIGILPEKWMEKFAKLFRSSLQDKNTLKVAKTHFSLVDELADPEQHKALLQEIAEKKARLASFKEIENTPPPKKLNAQLRHYQQEGLNWLNFLKDYGWGGILADDMGLGKTLQLISLICQIKEGKKSAPVLVVAPTTLLFNWKNELDKFAPHLDYFIHHGQRYDDPAEFKKHDVVLTSYGVVINDIELLKNIRFQLIVADESQAIKNVSSRRHRALTQLKSPLKIALSGTPIENNIAELFAQMNFVNPGFFTTFAAFKRDYANPLKKGDQSHLAVELRKKVAPFILRRTKEEVLTELPDKTEEYLYCEMGAVQRKLYDAYRNEYRDFLRGKLEEDGEDNTNFYVLEGLTRLRQICDSTALVKNGEPVQESAKINLLLEHILEKTGKHKILIFSQFVKMLELITDKLQEENVNYTYLDGKTSLKEREKRVKIFQENEENRVFLISLKAGGTGLNLTAADYVYIVDPWWNPATENQAIDRCYRMGQKKNVFAYRMVCKNTVEEKILHLQEAKMKLSKDIIGEGSSILSTLTKDSLLELFS
;
A
#
# COMPACT_ATOMS: atom_id res chain seq x y z
N MET A 1 8.66 29.62 58.09
CA MET A 1 7.53 29.99 57.21
C MET A 1 6.22 29.97 58.01
N LYS A 2 5.24 30.86 57.75
CA LYS A 2 3.89 30.85 58.40
C LYS A 2 2.85 30.21 57.47
N LEU A 3 2.11 29.26 58.01
CA LEU A 3 0.94 28.65 57.35
C LEU A 3 -0.31 29.51 57.58
N SER A 4 -1.09 29.74 56.53
CA SER A 4 -2.37 30.44 56.59
C SER A 4 -3.46 29.50 57.15
N ARG A 5 -4.54 30.07 57.70
CA ARG A 5 -5.69 29.26 58.16
C ARG A 5 -6.38 28.52 57.02
N GLN A 6 -6.35 29.07 55.80
CA GLN A 6 -6.92 28.41 54.62
C GLN A 6 -6.08 27.20 54.21
N GLU A 7 -4.75 27.30 54.24
CA GLU A 7 -3.83 26.18 53.93
C GLU A 7 -4.00 25.04 54.94
N ILE A 8 -4.11 25.35 56.24
CA ILE A 8 -4.32 24.32 57.28
C ILE A 8 -5.68 23.63 57.11
N ASN A 9 -6.75 24.39 56.84
CA ASN A 9 -8.08 23.81 56.64
C ASN A 9 -8.13 22.93 55.39
N CYS A 10 -7.46 23.32 54.30
CA CYS A 10 -7.38 22.50 53.09
C CYS A 10 -6.63 21.19 53.36
N LEU A 11 -5.49 21.23 54.04
CA LEU A 11 -4.76 20.02 54.42
C LEU A 11 -5.61 19.09 55.31
N GLU A 12 -6.39 19.64 56.25
CA GLU A 12 -7.32 18.85 57.08
C GLU A 12 -8.49 18.26 56.28
N GLU A 13 -8.97 18.94 55.22
CA GLU A 13 -10.00 18.41 54.32
C GLU A 13 -9.46 17.31 53.41
N GLU A 14 -8.27 17.48 52.81
CA GLU A 14 -7.59 16.46 52.01
C GLU A 14 -7.31 15.20 52.83
N LEU A 15 -6.84 15.35 54.07
CA LEU A 15 -6.62 14.23 54.98
C LEU A 15 -7.90 13.45 55.31
N ARG A 16 -9.09 14.08 55.26
CA ARG A 16 -10.38 13.40 55.46
C ARG A 16 -10.87 12.65 54.23
N LEU A 17 -10.40 13.04 53.06
CA LEU A 17 -10.76 12.42 51.78
C LEU A 17 -9.91 11.19 51.46
N LEU A 18 -8.71 11.07 52.08
CA LEU A 18 -7.85 9.90 51.97
C LEU A 18 -8.55 8.61 52.43
N ASP A 19 -8.17 7.49 51.80
CA ASP A 19 -8.58 6.16 52.26
C ASP A 19 -8.27 5.97 53.77
N PRO A 20 -9.23 5.51 54.59
CA PRO A 20 -9.08 5.41 56.04
C PRO A 20 -7.87 4.57 56.47
N THR A 21 -7.52 3.55 55.69
CA THR A 21 -6.38 2.67 55.95
C THR A 21 -5.05 3.35 55.64
N ILE A 22 -5.00 4.20 54.61
CA ILE A 22 -3.83 5.02 54.27
C ILE A 22 -3.64 6.11 55.32
N TYR A 23 -4.72 6.81 55.70
CA TYR A 23 -4.70 7.82 56.76
C TYR A 23 -4.18 7.24 58.09
N GLN A 24 -4.72 6.09 58.54
CA GLN A 24 -4.27 5.46 59.80
C GLN A 24 -2.78 5.09 59.78
N ARG A 25 -2.28 4.59 58.65
CA ARG A 25 -0.85 4.25 58.51
C ARG A 25 0.03 5.49 58.46
N GLY A 26 -0.43 6.58 57.84
CA GLY A 26 0.27 7.87 57.85
C GLY A 26 0.30 8.52 59.22
N GLU A 27 -0.82 8.45 59.96
CA GLU A 27 -0.89 8.91 61.34
C GLU A 27 0.08 8.16 62.26
N GLN A 28 0.23 6.84 62.03
CA GLN A 28 1.16 6.03 62.79
C GLN A 28 2.63 6.45 62.54
N LEU A 29 3.00 6.76 61.30
CA LEU A 29 4.34 7.27 60.96
C LEU A 29 4.59 8.65 61.56
N PHE A 30 3.59 9.54 61.51
CA PHE A 30 3.68 10.86 62.12
C PHE A 30 3.83 10.78 63.64
N ARG A 31 3.04 9.95 64.33
CA ARG A 31 3.12 9.80 65.80
C ARG A 31 4.42 9.17 66.30
N ASN A 32 5.13 8.43 65.44
CA ASN A 32 6.40 7.80 65.75
C ASN A 32 7.62 8.72 65.48
N ASP A 33 7.40 10.00 65.12
CA ASP A 33 8.44 10.94 64.69
C ASP A 33 9.28 10.45 63.50
N ASP A 34 8.72 9.54 62.69
CA ASP A 34 9.37 8.96 61.51
C ASP A 34 9.23 9.87 60.25
N CYS A 35 8.93 11.15 60.44
CA CYS A 35 8.74 12.18 59.40
C CYS A 35 9.48 13.47 59.79
N GLU A 36 10.55 13.80 59.06
CA GLU A 36 11.41 14.96 59.35
C GLU A 36 11.37 15.99 58.22
N LEU A 37 11.22 17.27 58.56
CA LEU A 37 11.27 18.37 57.59
C LEU A 37 12.72 18.75 57.26
N VAL A 38 13.10 18.57 56.01
CA VAL A 38 14.49 18.68 55.54
C VAL A 38 14.77 20.09 55.01
N SER A 39 13.86 20.61 54.19
CA SER A 39 14.03 21.93 53.59
C SER A 39 12.69 22.60 53.34
N VAL A 40 12.69 23.93 53.39
CA VAL A 40 11.53 24.76 53.07
C VAL A 40 11.94 25.74 51.99
N ASN A 41 11.31 25.66 50.82
CA ASN A 41 11.45 26.68 49.80
C ASN A 41 10.33 27.71 49.97
N THR A 42 10.70 28.90 50.42
CA THR A 42 9.73 29.96 50.72
C THR A 42 9.17 30.67 49.49
N HIS A 43 9.76 30.48 48.30
CA HIS A 43 9.37 31.21 47.08
C HIS A 43 8.19 30.55 46.34
N ASN A 44 8.16 29.22 46.29
CA ASN A 44 7.08 28.41 45.71
C ASN A 44 6.23 27.69 46.78
N ARG A 45 6.44 28.02 48.06
CA ARG A 45 5.77 27.43 49.23
C ARG A 45 5.80 25.88 49.26
N GLU A 46 6.90 25.30 48.79
CA GLU A 46 7.13 23.85 48.78
C GLU A 46 7.94 23.41 50.02
N LEU A 47 7.53 22.31 50.65
CA LEU A 47 8.17 21.74 51.83
C LEU A 47 8.56 20.29 51.57
N ASN A 48 9.83 19.97 51.83
CA ASN A 48 10.40 18.64 51.58
C ASN A 48 10.66 17.93 52.89
N PHE A 49 10.24 16.68 52.95
CA PHE A 49 10.33 15.80 54.11
C PHE A 49 11.06 14.51 53.76
N PHE A 50 11.75 13.95 54.73
CA PHE A 50 12.12 12.54 54.71
C PHE A 50 11.18 11.77 55.63
N VAL A 51 10.46 10.82 55.05
CA VAL A 51 9.51 9.96 55.79
C VAL A 51 9.97 8.52 55.70
N LYS A 52 10.08 7.87 56.84
CA LYS A 52 10.60 6.50 56.92
C LYS A 52 9.75 5.52 56.13
N GLY A 53 10.43 4.71 55.33
CA GLY A 53 9.82 3.70 54.48
C GLY A 53 10.01 2.28 55.02
N ASN A 54 9.24 1.35 54.46
CA ASN A 54 9.41 -0.08 54.78
C ASN A 54 10.43 -0.77 53.85
N ILE A 55 10.61 -0.25 52.61
CA ILE A 55 11.48 -0.85 51.59
C ILE A 55 12.76 -0.03 51.45
N GLN A 56 12.64 1.29 51.33
CA GLN A 56 13.77 2.22 51.49
C GLN A 56 13.74 2.86 52.89
N PRO A 57 14.92 3.17 53.48
CA PRO A 57 14.98 3.66 54.86
C PRO A 57 14.20 4.97 55.04
N HIS A 58 14.29 5.89 54.08
CA HIS A 58 13.46 7.10 54.03
C HIS A 58 13.08 7.39 52.58
N TYR A 59 11.86 7.89 52.37
CA TYR A 59 11.36 8.39 51.11
C TYR A 59 11.31 9.91 51.15
N GLU A 60 11.69 10.56 50.05
CA GLU A 60 11.48 12.00 49.90
C GLU A 60 10.00 12.28 49.60
N VAL A 61 9.44 13.23 50.34
CA VAL A 61 8.04 13.65 50.22
C VAL A 61 7.98 15.17 50.10
N LYS A 62 7.32 15.67 49.05
CA LYS A 62 7.17 17.12 48.81
C LYS A 62 5.72 17.52 48.93
N ILE A 63 5.44 18.60 49.66
CA ILE A 63 4.10 19.18 49.80
C ILE A 63 4.12 20.61 49.27
N ASN A 64 3.28 20.91 48.29
CA ASN A 64 3.14 22.25 47.73
C ASN A 64 1.86 22.92 48.28
N LEU A 65 2.05 24.02 49.01
CA LEU A 65 0.94 24.73 49.67
C LEU A 65 0.24 25.75 48.78
N GLU A 66 0.86 26.21 47.68
CA GLU A 66 0.18 27.13 46.73
C GLU A 66 -0.93 26.40 46.00
N GLU A 67 -0.65 25.18 45.52
CA GLU A 67 -1.62 24.32 44.82
C GLU A 67 -2.76 23.90 45.77
N ALA A 68 -2.45 23.60 47.04
CA ALA A 68 -3.46 23.32 48.07
C ALA A 68 -4.46 24.47 48.26
N SER A 69 -4.03 25.72 48.14
CA SER A 69 -4.89 26.89 48.42
C SER A 69 -5.83 27.31 47.27
N GLN A 70 -5.63 26.78 46.06
CA GLN A 70 -6.36 27.19 44.85
C GLN A 70 -7.67 26.42 44.61
N PHE A 71 -7.87 25.26 45.23
CA PHE A 71 -9.03 24.40 44.97
C PHE A 71 -10.08 24.48 46.07
N GLN A 72 -11.33 24.80 45.70
CA GLN A 72 -12.43 25.02 46.64
C GLN A 72 -13.48 23.90 46.69
N ARG A 73 -13.29 22.75 46.04
CA ARG A 73 -14.13 21.54 46.21
C ARG A 73 -13.62 20.33 45.40
N GLY A 74 -13.22 19.27 46.11
CA GLY A 74 -13.43 17.87 45.72
C GLY A 74 -12.84 17.37 44.40
N PHE A 75 -11.51 17.44 44.26
CA PHE A 75 -10.75 16.66 43.27
C PHE A 75 -9.49 16.10 43.95
N LEU A 76 -9.38 14.77 44.02
CA LEU A 76 -8.23 14.05 44.57
C LEU A 76 -7.22 13.73 43.46
N GLY A 77 -5.94 13.99 43.73
CA GLY A 77 -4.83 13.26 43.10
C GLY A 77 -3.75 14.12 42.43
N LYS A 78 -2.55 14.12 43.04
CA LYS A 78 -1.20 14.52 42.54
C LYS A 78 -0.73 15.97 42.66
N GLU A 79 -1.60 16.97 42.77
CA GLU A 79 -1.13 18.38 42.78
C GLU A 79 -0.66 18.86 44.18
N VAL A 80 -1.29 18.38 45.27
CA VAL A 80 -0.95 18.87 46.62
C VAL A 80 0.40 18.31 47.16
N GLY A 81 0.85 17.16 46.67
CA GLY A 81 2.12 16.58 47.11
C GLY A 81 2.63 15.44 46.23
N SER A 82 3.90 15.09 46.39
CA SER A 82 4.56 13.99 45.69
C SER A 82 5.40 13.13 46.63
N CYS A 83 5.56 11.85 46.32
CA CYS A 83 6.40 10.92 47.06
C CYS A 83 6.99 9.87 46.11
N GLU A 84 8.25 9.50 46.35
CA GLU A 84 9.01 8.52 45.56
C GLU A 84 8.61 7.05 45.81
N CYS A 85 7.62 6.79 46.68
CA CYS A 85 7.21 5.43 46.95
C CYS A 85 6.26 4.91 45.86
N ILE A 86 6.41 3.63 45.52
CA ILE A 86 5.64 2.98 44.44
C ILE A 86 4.12 3.13 44.59
N TYR A 87 3.62 3.14 45.85
CA TYR A 87 2.20 3.29 46.14
C TYR A 87 1.65 4.67 45.77
N PHE A 88 2.49 5.72 45.82
CA PHE A 88 2.10 7.07 45.43
C PHE A 88 2.08 7.24 43.91
N GLU A 89 3.04 6.63 43.20
CA GLU A 89 3.06 6.65 41.73
C GLU A 89 1.79 6.01 41.15
N ASP A 90 1.40 4.84 41.70
CA ASP A 90 0.27 4.04 41.22
C ASP A 90 -1.09 4.66 41.57
N ASN A 91 -1.27 5.13 42.81
CA ASN A 91 -2.60 5.52 43.32
C ASN A 91 -2.76 7.04 43.55
N GLY A 92 -1.69 7.84 43.43
CA GLY A 92 -1.71 9.28 43.71
C GLY A 92 -1.85 9.66 45.19
N GLU A 93 -1.90 8.68 46.09
CA GLU A 93 -2.00 8.83 47.54
C GLU A 93 -1.17 7.76 48.25
N CYS A 94 -0.49 8.12 49.35
CA CYS A 94 0.27 7.14 50.13
C CYS A 94 0.38 7.54 51.61
N LYS A 95 0.79 6.58 52.45
CA LYS A 95 0.95 6.82 53.89
C LYS A 95 2.03 7.87 54.22
N HIS A 96 3.02 8.05 53.34
CA HIS A 96 4.13 9.00 53.57
C HIS A 96 3.70 10.45 53.30
N THR A 97 2.93 10.70 52.22
CA THR A 97 2.31 12.02 51.99
C THR A 97 1.31 12.35 53.08
N ALA A 98 0.50 11.38 53.52
CA ALA A 98 -0.41 11.56 54.66
C ALA A 98 0.33 11.96 55.96
N ALA A 99 1.48 11.34 56.26
CA ALA A 99 2.29 11.68 57.43
C ALA A 99 2.85 13.11 57.37
N ALA A 100 3.34 13.55 56.21
CA ALA A 100 3.83 14.91 56.00
C ALA A 100 2.72 15.97 56.10
N MET A 101 1.52 15.69 55.56
CA MET A 101 0.35 16.56 55.70
C MET A 101 -0.15 16.65 57.15
N LEU A 102 -0.10 15.54 57.90
CA LEU A 102 -0.40 15.52 59.34
C LEU A 102 0.61 16.32 60.16
N TYR A 103 1.90 16.23 59.80
CA TYR A 103 2.95 17.05 60.42
C TYR A 103 2.66 18.55 60.25
N LEU A 104 2.20 18.96 59.07
CA LEU A 104 1.89 20.36 58.78
C LEU A 104 0.59 20.83 59.42
N SER A 105 -0.48 20.02 59.42
CA SER A 105 -1.76 20.38 60.05
C SER A 105 -1.66 20.44 61.59
N ALA A 106 -0.74 19.68 62.19
CA ALA A 106 -0.46 19.73 63.63
C ALA A 106 0.19 21.04 64.11
N GLN A 107 0.79 21.84 63.22
CA GLN A 107 1.44 23.12 63.54
C GLN A 107 0.41 24.25 63.79
N LYS A 108 -0.42 24.11 64.83
CA LYS A 108 -1.48 25.08 65.19
C LYS A 108 -0.87 26.40 65.72
N LYS A 109 -0.56 27.32 64.79
CA LYS A 109 -0.09 28.73 64.99
C LYS A 109 1.41 28.99 65.28
N GLY A 110 2.35 28.21 64.73
CA GLY A 110 3.80 28.44 64.88
C GLY A 110 4.58 28.66 63.57
N ASN A 111 5.65 29.45 63.60
CA ASN A 111 6.61 29.57 62.49
C ASN A 111 7.41 28.27 62.35
N ILE A 112 7.41 27.66 61.16
CA ILE A 112 8.28 26.51 60.84
C ILE A 112 9.75 26.99 60.82
N ARG A 113 10.65 26.37 61.61
CA ARG A 113 12.10 26.65 61.69
C ARG A 113 12.92 25.36 61.52
N LEU A 114 14.05 25.44 60.79
CA LEU A 114 15.01 24.34 60.58
C LEU A 114 16.03 24.23 61.75
N PRO A 115 16.58 23.05 62.06
CA PRO A 115 17.57 22.88 63.14
C PRO A 115 18.94 23.46 62.77
N GLN A 116 19.61 24.15 63.71
CA GLN A 116 20.90 24.81 63.53
C GLN A 116 22.08 23.89 63.93
N THR A 117 23.04 23.67 63.03
CA THR A 117 24.35 23.08 63.37
C THR A 117 25.33 24.16 63.82
N SER A 118 25.90 23.99 65.00
CA SER A 118 26.81 24.88 65.70
C SER A 118 28.27 24.76 65.21
N LYS A 119 28.92 25.92 65.01
CA LYS A 119 30.38 26.05 64.82
C LYS A 119 31.13 25.84 66.13
N VAL A 120 32.21 25.06 66.14
CA VAL A 120 33.18 24.96 67.23
C VAL A 120 34.54 25.50 66.77
N LYS A 121 35.15 26.34 67.62
CA LYS A 121 36.47 26.98 67.45
C LYS A 121 37.63 25.99 67.67
N SER A 122 38.74 26.27 66.99
CA SER A 122 40.02 25.58 67.06
C SER A 122 40.79 25.84 68.35
N GLU A 123 41.30 24.78 68.98
CA GLU A 123 42.50 24.79 69.82
C GLU A 123 43.56 23.85 69.21
N ASN A 124 44.84 24.07 69.52
CA ASN A 124 46.01 23.48 68.84
C ASN A 124 46.12 21.93 68.94
N PRO A 125 46.63 21.24 67.89
CA PRO A 125 46.80 19.79 67.91
C PRO A 125 47.86 19.34 68.93
N LEU A 126 47.59 18.21 69.59
CA LEU A 126 48.53 17.47 70.44
C LEU A 126 49.73 16.98 69.59
N SER A 127 50.90 16.86 70.24
CA SER A 127 52.19 16.58 69.60
C SER A 127 52.21 15.29 68.76
N PRO A 128 52.96 15.25 67.64
CA PRO A 128 53.03 14.08 66.76
C PRO A 128 53.56 12.85 67.48
N MET A 129 53.02 11.68 67.19
CA MET A 129 53.53 10.41 67.70
C MET A 129 54.64 9.91 66.75
N GLU A 130 55.88 9.89 67.22
CA GLU A 130 57.03 9.38 66.47
C GLU A 130 57.24 7.89 66.74
N ILE A 131 57.38 7.10 65.67
CA ILE A 131 57.59 5.66 65.72
C ILE A 131 58.82 5.33 64.86
N ALA A 132 59.78 4.61 65.44
CA ALA A 132 60.94 4.11 64.69
C ALA A 132 60.49 3.12 63.60
N PHE A 133 61.03 3.26 62.40
CA PHE A 133 60.62 2.49 61.22
C PHE A 133 61.84 1.94 60.48
N ASP A 134 61.80 0.64 60.16
CA ASP A 134 62.74 0.01 59.24
C ASP A 134 62.07 -0.10 57.85
N PRO A 135 62.61 0.56 56.81
CA PRO A 135 62.03 0.57 55.47
C PRO A 135 61.91 -0.80 54.80
N ASP A 136 62.70 -1.79 55.24
CA ASP A 136 62.67 -3.14 54.68
C ASP A 136 61.75 -4.12 55.47
N ALA A 137 61.23 -3.71 56.63
CA ALA A 137 60.43 -4.57 57.52
C ALA A 137 59.18 -3.87 58.11
N PRO A 138 58.07 -3.72 57.35
CA PRO A 138 56.85 -3.03 57.81
C PRO A 138 56.16 -3.70 59.01
N ASN A 139 56.49 -4.96 59.31
CA ASN A 139 55.99 -5.68 60.47
C ASN A 139 56.44 -5.06 61.80
N VAL A 140 57.56 -4.33 61.83
CA VAL A 140 58.06 -3.61 63.01
C VAL A 140 57.13 -2.44 63.38
N LEU A 141 56.49 -1.82 62.37
CA LEU A 141 55.50 -0.76 62.59
C LEU A 141 54.24 -1.29 63.27
N LEU A 142 53.78 -2.47 62.85
CA LEU A 142 52.62 -3.15 63.44
C LEU A 142 52.89 -3.60 64.88
N SER A 143 54.11 -4.08 65.20
CA SER A 143 54.45 -4.46 66.58
C SER A 143 54.42 -3.29 67.55
N ASN A 144 54.84 -2.09 67.13
CA ASN A 144 54.82 -0.89 67.98
C ASN A 144 53.41 -0.34 68.25
N LEU A 145 52.42 -0.75 67.46
CA LEU A 145 51.00 -0.38 67.61
C LEU A 145 50.16 -1.48 68.29
N GLU A 146 50.77 -2.57 68.78
CA GLU A 146 50.05 -3.71 69.38
C GLU A 146 49.24 -3.37 70.63
N PHE A 147 49.54 -2.29 71.35
CA PHE A 147 48.73 -1.87 72.51
C PHE A 147 47.28 -1.53 72.13
N ILE A 148 47.00 -1.34 70.84
CA ILE A 148 45.70 -0.97 70.28
C ILE A 148 44.83 -2.21 69.93
N LYS A 149 45.41 -3.42 69.94
CA LYS A 149 44.82 -4.69 69.45
C LYS A 149 43.49 -5.10 70.10
N ASN A 150 43.19 -4.58 71.29
CA ASN A 150 41.98 -4.90 72.08
C ASN A 150 40.79 -3.94 71.86
N TYR A 151 40.94 -2.92 71.01
CA TYR A 151 39.84 -2.00 70.69
C TYR A 151 38.93 -2.59 69.60
N ARG A 152 37.60 -2.53 69.80
CA ARG A 152 36.60 -3.02 68.84
C ARG A 152 36.66 -2.17 67.57
N GLY A 153 36.63 -2.84 66.40
CA GLY A 153 36.89 -2.23 65.10
C GLY A 153 36.04 -1.00 64.83
N TRP A 154 36.72 0.09 64.48
CA TRP A 154 36.11 1.34 64.07
C TRP A 154 35.92 1.32 62.56
N HIS A 155 34.68 1.45 62.10
CA HIS A 155 34.34 1.47 60.68
C HIS A 155 34.18 2.91 60.22
N CYS A 156 35.22 3.47 59.60
CA CYS A 156 35.15 4.77 58.94
C CYS A 156 35.37 4.61 57.42
N LYS A 157 34.76 5.50 56.64
CA LYS A 157 34.88 5.54 55.18
C LYS A 157 36.04 6.45 54.80
N VAL A 158 36.96 5.98 53.96
CA VAL A 158 37.98 6.84 53.37
C VAL A 158 37.31 7.72 52.31
N GLU A 159 37.36 9.04 52.48
CA GLU A 159 36.88 10.00 51.48
C GLU A 159 37.94 10.28 50.43
N ASP A 160 39.20 10.46 50.84
CA ASP A 160 40.30 10.79 49.93
C ASP A 160 41.66 10.44 50.57
N VAL A 161 42.68 10.16 49.74
CA VAL A 161 44.06 9.88 50.17
C VAL A 161 45.02 10.69 49.30
N LYS A 162 45.68 11.67 49.91
CA LYS A 162 46.70 12.47 49.22
C LYS A 162 48.08 11.89 49.47
N ILE A 163 48.75 11.49 48.39
CA ILE A 163 50.13 11.00 48.46
C ILE A 163 51.09 12.04 47.88
N SER A 164 52.16 12.28 48.60
CA SER A 164 53.33 13.04 48.14
C SER A 164 54.59 12.21 48.40
N THR A 165 55.73 12.67 47.87
CA THR A 165 57.02 11.97 47.81
C THR A 165 57.45 11.29 49.13
N ASN A 166 57.04 11.85 50.28
CA ASN A 166 57.37 11.36 51.62
C ASN A 166 56.24 11.56 52.65
N ARG A 167 55.00 11.81 52.20
CA ARG A 167 53.88 12.11 53.10
C ARG A 167 52.56 11.58 52.53
N LEU A 168 51.81 10.88 53.37
CA LEU A 168 50.46 10.36 53.11
C LEU A 168 49.47 11.12 53.99
N VAL A 169 48.35 11.56 53.42
CA VAL A 169 47.27 12.24 54.16
C VAL A 169 45.97 11.53 53.84
N TYR A 170 45.35 10.92 54.86
CA TYR A 170 44.07 10.24 54.75
C TYR A 170 42.96 11.15 55.27
N LEU A 171 41.95 11.39 54.44
CA LEU A 171 40.70 12.04 54.82
C LEU A 171 39.66 10.94 55.06
N LEU A 172 39.23 10.78 56.31
CA LEU A 172 38.32 9.71 56.76
C LEU A 172 37.04 10.33 57.29
N THR A 173 35.90 9.68 57.08
CA THR A 173 34.62 10.17 57.58
C THR A 173 33.85 9.08 58.28
N ASP A 174 33.30 9.42 59.44
CA ASP A 174 32.45 8.54 60.22
C ASP A 174 31.26 9.31 60.79
N TYR A 175 30.04 8.77 60.65
CA TYR A 175 28.75 9.30 61.13
C TYR A 175 28.79 10.81 61.46
N SER A 176 29.05 11.67 60.45
CA SER A 176 29.11 13.15 60.49
C SER A 176 30.45 13.86 60.84
N HIS A 177 31.59 13.19 60.96
CA HIS A 177 32.90 13.80 61.31
C HIS A 177 34.00 13.46 60.30
N HIS A 178 34.80 14.45 59.88
CA HIS A 178 35.90 14.32 58.90
C HIS A 178 37.28 14.39 59.57
N TYR A 179 37.98 13.27 59.66
CA TYR A 179 39.32 13.12 60.23
C TYR A 179 40.38 13.24 59.15
N GLU A 180 41.43 14.02 59.41
CA GLU A 180 42.63 14.06 58.59
C GLU A 180 43.78 13.41 59.36
N LEU A 181 44.20 12.23 58.91
CA LEU A 181 45.33 11.49 59.44
C LEU A 181 46.52 11.69 58.50
N THR A 182 47.53 12.42 58.96
CA THR A 182 48.79 12.64 58.24
C THR A 182 49.87 11.67 58.74
N ILE A 183 50.57 11.07 57.79
CA ILE A 183 51.72 10.18 57.99
C ILE A 183 52.87 10.76 57.22
N GLN A 184 53.95 11.11 57.91
CA GLN A 184 55.15 11.62 57.28
C GLN A 184 56.28 10.61 57.47
N ILE A 185 56.91 10.22 56.35
CA ILE A 185 57.97 9.21 56.32
C ILE A 185 59.30 9.93 56.19
N HIS A 186 60.14 9.77 57.21
CA HIS A 186 61.53 10.22 57.18
C HIS A 186 62.45 9.02 56.99
N LYS A 187 63.76 9.26 56.92
CA LYS A 187 64.75 8.22 56.59
C LYS A 187 64.80 7.08 57.63
N ASP A 188 64.63 7.42 58.91
CA ASP A 188 64.79 6.47 60.04
C ASP A 188 63.56 6.40 60.98
N ASN A 189 62.53 7.24 60.76
CA ASN A 189 61.31 7.28 61.58
C ASN A 189 60.06 7.69 60.78
N ILE A 190 58.88 7.32 61.29
CA ILE A 190 57.58 7.74 60.77
C ILE A 190 56.86 8.56 61.84
N THR A 191 56.30 9.69 61.41
CA THR A 191 55.57 10.63 62.26
C THR A 191 54.09 10.58 61.93
N LEU A 192 53.24 10.29 62.93
CA LEU A 192 51.79 10.23 62.79
C LEU A 192 51.13 11.43 63.47
N SER A 193 50.26 12.14 62.76
CA SER A 193 49.47 13.26 63.30
C SER A 193 48.02 13.21 62.82
N CYS A 194 47.09 13.65 63.67
CA CYS A 194 45.65 13.69 63.37
C CYS A 194 45.09 15.07 63.70
N ASN A 195 44.17 15.58 62.88
CA ASN A 195 43.61 16.93 63.02
C ASN A 195 42.61 17.12 64.19
N TYR A 196 42.30 16.09 64.98
CA TYR A 196 41.38 16.16 66.13
C TYR A 196 42.08 16.13 67.49
N GLN A 197 41.56 16.89 68.47
CA GLN A 197 42.17 17.04 69.81
C GLN A 197 41.69 16.04 70.89
N LYS A 198 40.56 15.33 70.70
CA LYS A 198 40.08 14.38 71.73
C LYS A 198 40.82 13.05 71.62
N ASP A 199 41.49 12.64 72.69
CA ASP A 199 42.29 11.41 72.79
C ASP A 199 41.60 10.15 72.25
N ILE A 200 40.28 10.04 72.42
CA ILE A 200 39.51 8.87 71.99
C ILE A 200 39.38 8.80 70.46
N LEU A 201 39.33 9.94 69.78
CA LEU A 201 39.20 10.03 68.33
C LEU A 201 40.54 9.79 67.63
N ILE A 202 41.64 10.28 68.21
CA ILE A 202 42.99 9.98 67.73
C ILE A 202 43.26 8.47 67.83
N LYS A 203 42.91 7.86 68.97
CA LYS A 203 43.04 6.40 69.15
C LYS A 203 42.23 5.63 68.12
N ASN A 204 41.00 6.03 67.83
CA ASN A 204 40.18 5.38 66.80
C ASN A 204 40.82 5.49 65.41
N ALA A 205 41.33 6.68 65.03
CA ALA A 205 42.06 6.86 63.76
C ALA A 205 43.30 5.95 63.65
N LEU A 206 44.03 5.77 64.76
CA LEU A 206 45.18 4.86 64.83
C LEU A 206 44.77 3.36 64.81
N VAL A 207 43.64 2.98 65.43
CA VAL A 207 43.06 1.62 65.33
C VAL A 207 42.76 1.28 63.87
N TRP A 208 42.12 2.22 63.16
CA TRP A 208 41.80 2.06 61.75
C TRP A 208 43.06 1.95 60.90
N PHE A 209 44.06 2.81 61.13
CA PHE A 209 45.34 2.73 60.42
C PHE A 209 46.04 1.38 60.64
N TYR A 210 46.06 0.87 61.88
CA TYR A 210 46.61 -0.46 62.20
C TYR A 210 45.88 -1.59 61.46
N GLN A 211 44.55 -1.55 61.41
CA GLN A 211 43.75 -2.54 60.68
C GLN A 211 43.98 -2.46 59.16
N ARG A 212 44.08 -1.25 58.61
CA ARG A 212 44.36 -1.00 57.19
C ARG A 212 45.74 -1.50 56.77
N MET A 213 46.76 -1.27 57.60
CA MET A 213 48.12 -1.77 57.37
C MET A 213 48.21 -3.30 57.39
N LYS A 214 47.35 -3.97 58.18
CA LYS A 214 47.28 -5.45 58.23
C LYS A 214 46.65 -6.07 56.97
N GLN A 215 45.88 -5.28 56.20
CA GLN A 215 45.22 -5.71 54.97
C GLN A 215 46.06 -5.48 53.71
N SER A 216 47.33 -5.08 53.84
CA SER A 216 48.27 -4.76 52.74
C SER A 216 47.83 -3.55 51.88
N SER A 217 48.12 -2.34 52.34
CA SER A 217 47.87 -1.08 51.61
C SER A 217 48.96 -0.78 50.56
N LYS A 218 48.57 -0.68 49.28
CA LYS A 218 49.46 -0.36 48.15
C LYS A 218 49.98 1.07 48.18
N GLU A 219 49.26 1.98 48.83
CA GLU A 219 49.55 3.39 49.03
C GLU A 219 50.88 3.61 49.79
N LEU A 220 51.17 2.74 50.77
CA LEU A 220 52.42 2.80 51.52
C LEU A 220 53.62 2.37 50.68
N ASN A 221 53.45 1.40 49.77
CA ASN A 221 54.53 0.97 48.88
C ASN A 221 54.97 2.09 47.92
N TYR A 222 54.05 2.98 47.53
CA TYR A 222 54.38 4.14 46.70
C TYR A 222 55.02 5.29 47.51
N ALA A 223 54.69 5.45 48.79
CA ALA A 223 55.32 6.45 49.65
C ALA A 223 56.75 6.08 50.11
N ILE A 224 57.16 4.81 49.96
CA ILE A 224 58.52 4.34 50.27
C ILE A 224 59.41 4.53 49.02
N PRO A 225 60.49 5.36 49.07
CA PRO A 225 61.27 5.72 47.89
C PRO A 225 61.83 4.54 47.07
N ALA A 226 62.35 3.50 47.72
CA ALA A 226 62.95 2.34 47.04
C ALA A 226 61.90 1.47 46.31
N LYS A 227 60.69 1.36 46.86
CA LYS A 227 59.58 0.62 46.23
C LYS A 227 58.90 1.46 45.15
N ARG A 228 58.79 2.78 45.35
CA ARG A 228 58.32 3.73 44.34
C ARG A 228 59.14 3.68 43.07
N ALA A 229 60.48 3.67 43.18
CA ALA A 229 61.37 3.55 42.03
C ALA A 229 61.10 2.28 41.22
N LYS A 230 60.91 1.13 41.89
CA LYS A 230 60.54 -0.13 41.21
C LYS A 230 59.16 -0.10 40.57
N ILE A 231 58.18 0.58 41.17
CA ILE A 231 56.85 0.75 40.58
C ILE A 231 56.93 1.64 39.34
N MET A 232 57.72 2.72 39.38
CA MET A 232 57.94 3.59 38.23
C MET A 232 58.68 2.88 37.10
N GLU A 233 59.75 2.14 37.40
CA GLU A 233 60.44 1.26 36.44
C GLU A 233 59.48 0.24 35.84
N TYR A 234 58.62 -0.38 36.65
CA TYR A 234 57.60 -1.32 36.18
C TYR A 234 56.59 -0.66 35.24
N VAL A 235 56.08 0.53 35.57
CA VAL A 235 55.11 1.26 34.73
C VAL A 235 55.74 1.71 33.41
N LEU A 236 57.00 2.17 33.43
CA LEU A 236 57.74 2.51 32.22
C LEU A 236 57.99 1.26 31.35
N ALA A 237 58.37 0.13 31.95
CA ALA A 237 58.56 -1.14 31.24
C ALA A 237 57.23 -1.74 30.72
N GLU A 238 56.14 -1.55 31.46
CA GLU A 238 54.79 -1.97 31.06
C GLU A 238 54.41 -1.31 29.73
N HIS A 239 54.65 0.00 29.62
CA HIS A 239 54.42 0.78 28.39
C HIS A 239 55.60 0.77 27.39
N GLY A 240 56.71 0.08 27.67
CA GLY A 240 57.88 0.02 26.78
C GLY A 240 58.60 1.36 26.58
N LEU A 241 58.54 2.24 27.58
CA LEU A 241 59.05 3.62 27.55
C LEU A 241 60.34 3.79 28.38
N GLU A 242 61.18 2.75 28.45
CA GLU A 242 62.37 2.72 29.31
C GLU A 242 63.46 3.72 28.88
N GLU A 243 63.42 4.18 27.62
CA GLU A 243 64.40 5.10 27.02
C GLU A 243 64.02 6.59 27.18
N LEU A 244 62.90 6.92 27.83
CA LEU A 244 62.46 8.31 28.02
C LEU A 244 63.48 9.13 28.80
N THR A 245 63.88 10.29 28.26
CA THR A 245 64.73 11.26 28.97
C THR A 245 63.87 12.27 29.74
N GLY A 246 63.89 12.22 31.08
CA GLY A 246 63.16 13.15 31.96
C GLY A 246 62.75 12.51 33.28
N SER A 247 62.06 13.26 34.15
CA SER A 247 61.49 12.68 35.37
C SER A 247 60.16 12.00 35.06
N PHE A 248 59.81 10.92 35.78
CA PHE A 248 58.57 10.16 35.55
C PHE A 248 57.34 11.08 35.64
N GLU A 249 57.38 12.07 36.53
CA GLU A 249 56.33 13.06 36.74
C GLU A 249 56.13 14.05 35.58
N ASP A 250 57.09 14.16 34.65
CA ASP A 250 56.93 14.98 33.44
C ASP A 250 55.98 14.32 32.41
N TYR A 251 55.83 13.00 32.49
CA TYR A 251 55.11 12.17 31.53
C TYR A 251 53.88 11.48 32.11
N PHE A 252 53.84 11.26 33.43
CA PHE A 252 52.77 10.54 34.11
C PHE A 252 52.34 11.25 35.41
N GLU A 253 51.03 11.32 35.61
CA GLU A 253 50.35 11.78 36.82
C GLU A 253 49.76 10.58 37.58
N ILE A 254 49.94 10.54 38.90
CA ILE A 254 49.47 9.42 39.73
C ILE A 254 48.32 9.90 40.62
N ASN A 255 47.16 9.28 40.46
CA ASN A 255 45.96 9.55 41.24
C ASN A 255 45.47 8.29 41.95
N LEU A 256 44.88 8.46 43.13
CA LEU A 256 44.29 7.38 43.90
C LEU A 256 42.77 7.46 43.85
N SER A 257 42.13 6.40 43.38
CA SER A 257 40.67 6.27 43.44
C SER A 257 40.33 5.00 44.22
N GLY A 258 39.89 5.16 45.47
CA GLY A 258 39.66 4.03 46.37
C GLY A 258 40.96 3.33 46.79
N ASP A 259 41.00 2.00 46.70
CA ASP A 259 42.14 1.14 47.09
C ASP A 259 43.17 0.92 45.94
N LEU A 260 43.02 1.64 44.81
CA LEU A 260 43.80 1.46 43.59
C LEU A 260 44.62 2.72 43.26
N LEU A 261 45.93 2.50 43.04
CA LEU A 261 46.86 3.52 42.58
C LEU A 261 46.84 3.54 41.04
N ASN A 262 46.26 4.59 40.45
CA ASN A 262 46.10 4.72 39.01
C ASN A 262 47.13 5.73 38.47
N VAL A 263 47.85 5.33 37.44
CA VAL A 263 48.82 6.19 36.74
C VAL A 263 48.21 6.61 35.40
N TYR A 264 48.16 7.91 35.14
CA TYR A 264 47.61 8.50 33.92
C TYR A 264 48.72 9.25 33.17
N PRO A 265 48.84 9.09 31.85
CA PRO A 265 49.78 9.88 31.05
C PRO A 265 49.38 11.37 31.03
N LYS A 266 50.37 12.26 30.96
CA LYS A 266 50.18 13.73 30.96
C LYS A 266 51.04 14.41 29.89
N GLY A 267 50.58 15.57 29.42
CA GLY A 267 51.35 16.42 28.50
C GLY A 267 51.51 15.75 27.13
N ARG A 268 52.76 15.48 26.72
CA ARG A 268 53.04 14.88 25.40
C ARG A 268 52.52 13.45 25.25
N LEU A 269 52.29 12.73 26.36
CA LEU A 269 51.72 11.38 26.35
C LEU A 269 50.20 11.37 26.56
N GLU A 270 49.53 12.53 26.59
CA GLU A 270 48.08 12.60 26.76
C GLU A 270 47.35 11.80 25.67
N GLY A 271 46.39 10.95 26.03
CA GLY A 271 45.76 10.00 25.09
C GLY A 271 46.56 8.73 24.79
N LEU A 272 47.64 8.45 25.55
CA LEU A 272 48.31 7.15 25.55
C LEU A 272 47.45 6.15 26.34
N PHE A 273 46.96 5.11 25.69
CA PHE A 273 46.11 4.12 26.34
C PHE A 273 46.85 2.80 26.55
N ASN A 274 46.51 2.09 27.62
CA ASN A 274 46.82 0.67 27.72
C ASN A 274 45.97 -0.07 26.66
N THR A 275 46.62 -0.84 25.81
CA THR A 275 46.02 -1.34 24.56
C THR A 275 44.94 -2.38 24.79
N SER A 276 45.16 -3.34 25.70
CA SER A 276 44.16 -4.38 25.93
C SER A 276 42.83 -3.86 26.51
N PRO A 277 42.80 -2.97 27.54
CA PRO A 277 41.56 -2.39 28.05
C PRO A 277 40.84 -1.47 27.06
N LEU A 278 41.59 -0.70 26.26
CA LEU A 278 41.02 0.17 25.22
C LEU A 278 40.33 -0.65 24.14
N ILE A 279 40.98 -1.72 23.66
CA ILE A 279 40.41 -2.61 22.66
C ILE A 279 39.13 -3.27 23.21
N GLU A 280 39.12 -3.70 24.48
CA GLU A 280 37.93 -4.30 25.09
C GLU A 280 36.78 -3.30 25.29
N SER A 281 37.05 -2.06 25.68
CA SER A 281 36.02 -1.02 25.82
C SER A 281 35.46 -0.60 24.45
N MET A 282 36.33 -0.41 23.45
CA MET A 282 35.91 -0.10 22.08
C MET A 282 35.11 -1.25 21.45
N ASP A 283 35.46 -2.51 21.73
CA ASP A 283 34.70 -3.67 21.27
C ASP A 283 33.30 -3.73 21.87
N LYS A 284 33.16 -3.40 23.16
CA LYS A 284 31.86 -3.38 23.84
C LYS A 284 30.98 -2.21 23.45
N GLU A 285 31.55 -1.04 23.15
CA GLU A 285 30.77 0.20 22.95
C GLU A 285 30.67 0.62 21.49
N LEU A 286 31.80 0.76 20.78
CA LEU A 286 31.83 1.24 19.41
C LEU A 286 31.45 0.14 18.42
N PHE A 287 32.14 -1.00 18.46
CA PHE A 287 31.93 -2.06 17.46
C PHE A 287 30.66 -2.88 17.69
N SER A 288 30.20 -3.04 18.93
CA SER A 288 28.88 -3.64 19.21
C SER A 288 27.73 -2.79 18.62
N ALA A 289 27.83 -1.46 18.70
CA ALA A 289 26.85 -0.52 18.18
C ALA A 289 26.88 -0.41 16.65
N LEU A 290 28.05 -0.61 16.02
CA LEU A 290 28.20 -0.67 14.56
C LEU A 290 27.63 -1.99 13.99
N ASN A 291 27.71 -3.09 14.75
CA ASN A 291 27.27 -4.43 14.32
C ASN A 291 25.75 -4.69 14.49
N SER A 292 25.03 -3.93 15.32
CA SER A 292 23.58 -4.10 15.56
C SER A 292 22.67 -3.52 14.45
N MET A 293 23.26 -3.01 13.36
CA MET A 293 22.61 -2.17 12.35
C MET A 293 22.03 -2.93 11.13
N SER A 294 21.62 -4.19 11.26
CA SER A 294 21.12 -4.98 10.12
C SER A 294 19.61 -5.22 10.15
N SER A 295 18.79 -4.19 9.87
CA SER A 295 17.42 -4.36 9.36
C SER A 295 16.67 -3.02 9.23
N GLY A 296 16.23 -2.68 8.02
CA GLY A 296 15.20 -1.64 7.82
C GLY A 296 15.22 -0.95 6.45
N GLU A 297 14.76 -1.62 5.39
CA GLU A 297 14.46 -0.94 4.12
C GLU A 297 12.94 -0.72 3.98
N GLN A 298 12.53 0.53 3.71
CA GLN A 298 11.33 0.83 2.94
C GLN A 298 11.58 2.05 2.05
N LEU A 299 11.66 1.80 0.73
CA LEU A 299 11.63 2.80 -0.33
C LEU A 299 10.29 2.75 -1.05
N LEU A 300 9.72 3.91 -1.34
CA LEU A 300 8.57 4.09 -2.23
C LEU A 300 8.97 5.09 -3.31
N ASN A 301 8.76 4.68 -4.57
CA ASN A 301 8.84 5.52 -5.77
C ASN A 301 7.45 6.09 -6.09
N HIS A 302 7.35 7.27 -6.70
CA HIS A 302 6.52 7.52 -7.89
C HIS A 302 6.82 8.85 -8.60
N THR A 303 6.28 8.97 -9.82
CA THR A 303 6.65 9.87 -10.92
C THR A 303 5.52 10.84 -11.31
N SER A 304 5.91 12.01 -11.86
CA SER A 304 5.30 12.84 -12.93
C SER A 304 4.39 14.09 -12.65
N SER A 305 4.86 15.21 -13.25
CA SER A 305 4.24 16.32 -14.06
C SER A 305 3.30 17.43 -13.52
N ASP A 306 3.77 18.70 -13.72
CA ASP A 306 3.15 20.00 -14.17
C ASP A 306 1.84 20.56 -13.53
N THR A 307 1.56 21.86 -13.26
CA THR A 307 2.17 23.23 -13.31
C THR A 307 1.65 24.11 -12.12
N GLY A 308 2.39 25.13 -11.62
CA GLY A 308 1.91 25.99 -10.51
C GLY A 308 2.83 27.15 -10.09
N THR A 309 2.27 28.18 -9.45
CA THR A 309 2.76 29.58 -9.43
C THR A 309 3.63 30.05 -8.25
N TYR A 310 3.89 29.21 -7.25
CA TYR A 310 4.75 29.52 -6.10
C TYR A 310 5.88 28.49 -5.97
N ASN A 311 7.09 28.94 -5.65
CA ASN A 311 8.24 28.06 -5.42
C ASN A 311 8.19 27.48 -4.01
N ALA A 312 8.86 26.36 -3.81
CA ALA A 312 8.98 25.71 -2.50
C ALA A 312 10.43 25.59 -2.05
N GLY A 313 10.64 25.33 -0.77
CA GLY A 313 11.92 25.07 -0.14
C GLY A 313 11.76 24.32 1.17
N ILE A 314 12.88 23.94 1.78
CA ILE A 314 12.91 23.27 3.08
C ILE A 314 13.63 24.17 4.08
N ALA A 315 13.05 24.33 5.27
CA ALA A 315 13.62 25.08 6.37
C ALA A 315 13.99 24.15 7.54
N PHE A 316 15.25 24.18 7.95
CA PHE A 316 15.81 23.45 9.09
C PHE A 316 15.79 24.36 10.33
N PHE A 317 15.04 23.97 11.36
CA PHE A 317 14.98 24.70 12.62
C PHE A 317 16.01 24.14 13.59
N ILE A 318 17.05 24.93 13.84
CA ILE A 318 18.13 24.53 14.73
C ILE A 318 18.14 25.38 16.00
N ASN A 319 18.56 24.76 17.10
CA ASN A 319 18.87 25.47 18.33
C ASN A 319 20.39 25.57 18.49
N ASN A 320 20.92 26.79 18.38
CA ASN A 320 22.36 27.05 18.48
C ASN A 320 22.93 26.80 19.88
N TYR A 321 22.10 26.80 20.93
CA TYR A 321 22.56 26.60 22.31
C TYR A 321 22.66 25.14 22.72
N SER A 322 21.79 24.29 22.14
CA SER A 322 21.75 22.87 22.48
C SER A 322 22.33 21.98 21.38
N SER A 323 22.77 22.55 20.25
CA SER A 323 23.22 21.83 19.07
C SER A 323 22.23 20.75 18.58
N LYS A 324 20.92 21.01 18.76
CA LYS A 324 19.85 20.09 18.37
C LYS A 324 19.04 20.60 17.20
N LEU A 325 18.59 19.67 16.36
CA LEU A 325 17.60 19.92 15.32
C LEU A 325 16.19 19.84 15.92
N SER A 326 15.49 20.96 15.97
CA SER A 326 14.16 21.06 16.57
C SER A 326 13.06 20.51 15.66
N CYS A 327 13.04 20.92 14.40
CA CYS A 327 12.12 20.40 13.38
C CYS A 327 12.57 20.79 11.96
N ILE A 328 11.99 20.15 10.95
CA ILE A 328 12.18 20.52 9.54
C ILE A 328 10.80 20.78 8.93
N LYS A 329 10.61 21.92 8.25
CA LYS A 329 9.32 22.31 7.65
C LYS A 329 9.47 22.70 6.19
N ALA A 330 8.44 22.41 5.40
CA ALA A 330 8.32 22.90 4.02
C ALA A 330 7.83 24.35 4.02
N ILE A 331 8.44 25.18 3.18
CA ILE A 331 8.14 26.61 3.03
C ILE A 331 7.82 26.94 1.58
N LYS A 332 6.86 27.85 1.35
CA LYS A 332 6.50 28.37 0.02
C LYS A 332 6.72 29.86 -0.09
N GLY A 333 7.00 30.34 -1.30
CA GLY A 333 7.30 31.74 -1.54
C GLY A 333 7.35 32.09 -3.03
N LYS A 334 7.28 33.39 -3.32
CA LYS A 334 7.30 33.94 -4.68
C LYS A 334 8.59 34.71 -4.95
N GLY A 335 9.24 34.40 -6.07
CA GLY A 335 10.43 35.11 -6.54
C GLY A 335 10.15 36.52 -7.02
N THR A 336 11.24 37.24 -7.31
CA THR A 336 11.18 38.62 -7.83
C THR A 336 11.41 38.63 -9.34
N LYS A 337 11.08 39.73 -10.05
CA LYS A 337 11.30 39.83 -11.51
C LYS A 337 12.74 39.56 -11.98
N ARG A 338 13.74 39.70 -11.09
CA ARG A 338 15.16 39.44 -11.39
C ARG A 338 15.65 38.04 -10.99
N ALA A 339 14.91 37.34 -10.13
CA ALA A 339 15.22 36.01 -9.63
C ALA A 339 13.88 35.29 -9.32
N PRO A 340 13.21 34.74 -10.37
CA PRO A 340 11.87 34.17 -10.25
C PRO A 340 11.84 32.88 -9.41
N GLU A 341 12.99 32.22 -9.22
CA GLU A 341 13.12 30.92 -8.52
C GLU A 341 13.37 31.06 -7.01
N GLU A 342 13.65 32.26 -6.50
CA GLU A 342 13.96 32.47 -5.08
C GLU A 342 12.72 32.62 -4.18
N LEU A 343 12.83 32.22 -2.91
CA LEU A 343 11.80 32.42 -1.88
C LEU A 343 11.93 33.81 -1.24
N LYS A 344 11.48 34.87 -1.93
CA LYS A 344 11.67 36.27 -1.47
C LYS A 344 10.43 36.98 -0.93
N THR A 345 9.24 36.71 -1.47
CA THR A 345 8.00 37.42 -1.09
C THR A 345 6.86 36.44 -0.84
N LYS A 346 5.85 36.82 -0.05
CA LYS A 346 4.70 35.97 0.32
C LYS A 346 5.12 34.60 0.89
N LEU A 347 6.02 34.62 1.87
CA LEU A 347 6.47 33.41 2.53
C LEU A 347 5.37 32.84 3.43
N ASP A 348 5.12 31.55 3.30
CA ASP A 348 4.20 30.82 4.18
C ASP A 348 4.65 29.36 4.37
N TRP A 349 4.15 28.72 5.43
CA TRP A 349 4.40 27.30 5.66
C TRP A 349 3.50 26.44 4.77
N VAL A 350 4.02 25.28 4.35
CA VAL A 350 3.22 24.27 3.65
C VAL A 350 2.88 23.16 4.63
N TYR A 351 1.60 22.98 4.90
CA TYR A 351 1.07 21.92 5.77
C TYR A 351 0.33 20.84 5.00
N ASP A 352 -0.24 21.20 3.84
CA ASP A 352 -1.05 20.30 3.03
C ASP A 352 -0.23 19.75 1.84
N PRO A 353 -0.08 18.42 1.71
CA PRO A 353 0.49 17.78 0.53
C PRO A 353 -0.18 18.19 -0.79
N GLU A 354 -1.46 18.57 -0.76
CA GLU A 354 -2.25 18.93 -1.94
C GLU A 354 -2.44 20.44 -2.14
N ASP A 355 -1.59 21.27 -1.53
CA ASP A 355 -1.68 22.73 -1.65
C ASP A 355 -1.58 23.19 -3.13
N ALA A 356 -2.75 23.48 -3.71
CA ALA A 356 -2.94 23.84 -5.12
C ALA A 356 -2.23 25.14 -5.55
N SER A 357 -1.61 25.87 -4.61
CA SER A 357 -0.82 27.07 -4.92
C SER A 357 0.62 26.77 -5.36
N LEU A 358 1.13 25.56 -5.13
CA LEU A 358 2.54 25.19 -5.37
C LEU A 358 2.82 24.75 -6.80
N ALA A 359 4.06 24.98 -7.27
CA ALA A 359 4.57 24.40 -8.51
C ALA A 359 4.67 22.86 -8.40
N PRO A 360 4.07 22.07 -9.31
CA PRO A 360 3.98 20.60 -9.30
C PRO A 360 5.28 19.83 -9.50
N THR A 361 6.40 20.52 -9.64
CA THR A 361 7.73 19.92 -9.85
C THR A 361 8.53 19.76 -8.56
N THR A 362 7.92 19.76 -7.37
CA THR A 362 8.66 19.96 -6.11
C THR A 362 8.76 18.75 -5.18
N GLY A 363 8.21 17.59 -5.52
CA GLY A 363 8.25 16.39 -4.65
C GLY A 363 7.52 16.56 -3.30
N ILE A 364 6.79 17.67 -3.10
CA ILE A 364 6.20 18.06 -1.80
C ILE A 364 5.13 17.08 -1.31
N LYS A 365 4.40 16.46 -2.24
CA LYS A 365 3.40 15.42 -1.94
C LYS A 365 4.03 14.24 -1.17
N GLU A 366 5.24 13.85 -1.56
CA GLU A 366 5.99 12.76 -0.93
C GLU A 366 6.80 13.26 0.28
N LEU A 367 7.22 14.54 0.26
CA LEU A 367 8.04 15.16 1.29
C LEU A 367 7.28 15.45 2.60
N ILE A 368 6.05 15.96 2.55
CA ILE A 368 5.28 16.36 3.76
C ILE A 368 5.00 15.18 4.70
N PRO A 369 4.62 13.98 4.24
CA PRO A 369 4.50 12.80 5.09
C PRO A 369 5.83 12.45 5.79
N GLN A 370 6.96 12.54 5.08
CA GLN A 370 8.29 12.26 5.64
C GLN A 370 8.70 13.29 6.69
N LEU A 371 8.51 14.58 6.41
CA LEU A 371 8.73 15.68 7.36
C LEU A 371 7.86 15.53 8.62
N THR A 372 6.58 15.18 8.45
CA THR A 372 5.65 14.95 9.57
C THR A 372 6.10 13.78 10.43
N SER A 373 6.50 12.68 9.80
CA SER A 373 6.99 11.48 10.49
C SER A 373 8.28 11.76 11.26
N MET A 374 9.25 12.44 10.65
CA MET A 374 10.51 12.80 11.29
C MET A 374 10.32 13.80 12.43
N ASN A 375 9.49 14.84 12.27
CA ASN A 375 9.22 15.80 13.35
C ASN A 375 8.53 15.13 14.56
N LYS A 376 7.68 14.12 14.34
CA LYS A 376 7.12 13.30 15.43
C LYS A 376 8.18 12.46 16.15
N LEU A 377 9.20 11.98 15.45
CA LEU A 377 10.31 11.22 16.04
C LEU A 377 11.27 12.13 16.80
N LEU A 378 11.61 13.31 16.26
CA LEU A 378 12.41 14.33 16.95
C LEU A 378 11.76 14.79 18.27
N ALA A 379 10.43 14.79 18.35
CA ALA A 379 9.70 15.11 19.57
C ALA A 379 9.69 13.98 20.63
N LYS A 380 10.09 12.75 20.27
CA LYS A 380 10.01 11.55 21.12
C LYS A 380 11.38 10.97 21.53
N SER A 381 12.49 11.46 20.96
CA SER A 381 13.78 10.78 21.03
C SER A 381 14.51 10.98 22.37
N ASN A 382 14.43 9.97 23.24
CA ASN A 382 15.36 9.75 24.37
C ASN A 382 16.09 8.38 24.23
N ASP A 383 16.06 7.72 23.06
CA ASP A 383 16.49 6.31 22.90
C ASP A 383 17.37 6.10 21.64
N ASP A 384 18.44 5.29 21.74
CA ASP A 384 19.52 5.12 20.75
C ASP A 384 19.07 4.46 19.43
N ASN A 385 18.00 3.66 19.48
CA ASN A 385 17.38 3.07 18.28
C ASN A 385 16.63 4.11 17.42
N THR A 386 16.30 5.27 18.00
CA THR A 386 15.58 6.34 17.31
C THR A 386 16.47 7.05 16.28
N LEU A 387 17.79 7.12 16.53
CA LEU A 387 18.76 7.84 15.70
C LEU A 387 18.92 7.25 14.29
N ILE A 388 18.87 5.92 14.14
CA ILE A 388 18.97 5.25 12.83
C ILE A 388 17.76 5.61 11.96
N THR A 389 16.57 5.46 12.54
CA THR A 389 15.30 5.77 11.88
C THR A 389 15.23 7.26 11.54
N LEU A 390 15.78 8.13 12.40
CA LEU A 390 15.90 9.56 12.13
C LEU A 390 16.87 9.83 10.97
N HIS A 391 18.01 9.15 10.91
CA HIS A 391 19.01 9.31 9.86
C HIS A 391 18.52 8.85 8.49
N GLU A 392 17.86 7.68 8.40
CA GLU A 392 17.24 7.20 7.16
C GLU A 392 16.17 8.17 6.63
N LYS A 393 15.31 8.68 7.52
CA LYS A 393 14.30 9.67 7.15
C LYS A 393 14.91 11.00 6.73
N PHE A 394 16.00 11.41 7.38
CA PHE A 394 16.74 12.61 7.02
C PHE A 394 17.35 12.51 5.62
N LEU A 395 17.96 11.37 5.28
CA LEU A 395 18.48 11.10 3.93
C LEU A 395 17.36 11.04 2.89
N ALA A 396 16.22 10.42 3.21
CA ALA A 396 15.05 10.43 2.34
C ALA A 396 14.57 11.86 2.05
N ILE A 397 14.52 12.73 3.07
CA ILE A 397 14.15 14.15 2.92
C ILE A 397 15.14 14.91 2.05
N LEU A 398 16.45 14.69 2.22
CA LEU A 398 17.48 15.33 1.38
C LEU A 398 17.41 14.84 -0.08
N SER A 399 17.08 13.56 -0.31
CA SER A 399 16.94 12.98 -1.65
C SER A 399 15.70 13.50 -2.38
N ILE A 400 14.52 13.47 -1.74
CA ILE A 400 13.25 13.96 -2.29
C ILE A 400 13.33 15.49 -2.50
N GLY A 401 14.02 16.19 -1.59
CA GLY A 401 14.16 17.64 -1.60
C GLY A 401 15.35 18.19 -2.39
N LYS A 402 16.10 17.38 -3.16
CA LYS A 402 17.37 17.80 -3.78
C LYS A 402 17.24 19.00 -4.72
N GLU A 403 16.11 19.14 -5.40
CA GLU A 403 15.83 20.25 -6.31
C GLU A 403 15.27 21.50 -5.59
N LEU A 404 15.05 21.41 -4.27
CA LEU A 404 14.52 22.48 -3.45
C LEU A 404 15.64 23.25 -2.73
N PRO A 405 15.53 24.59 -2.61
CA PRO A 405 16.47 25.37 -1.83
C PRO A 405 16.31 25.08 -0.33
N PHE A 406 17.41 24.66 0.29
CA PHE A 406 17.52 24.47 1.73
C PHE A 406 17.84 25.78 2.45
N HIS A 407 17.16 26.01 3.58
CA HIS A 407 17.33 27.18 4.40
C HIS A 407 17.49 26.80 5.87
N LEU A 408 18.37 27.52 6.57
CA LEU A 408 18.52 27.44 8.01
C LEU A 408 17.70 28.53 8.69
N LEU A 409 17.04 28.19 9.79
CA LEU A 409 16.30 29.13 10.62
C LEU A 409 16.65 28.90 12.09
N ALA A 410 17.29 29.90 12.71
CA ALA A 410 17.64 29.90 14.12
C ALA A 410 16.79 30.97 14.84
N PRO A 411 15.57 30.63 15.29
CA PRO A 411 14.65 31.62 15.84
C PRO A 411 15.07 32.01 17.26
N SER A 412 14.98 33.30 17.58
CA SER A 412 15.23 33.83 18.93
C SER A 412 14.03 33.71 19.89
N VAL A 413 12.84 33.28 19.43
CA VAL A 413 11.58 33.19 20.22
C VAL A 413 10.67 32.03 19.75
N HIS A 414 9.84 31.49 20.66
CA HIS A 414 8.95 30.31 20.58
C HIS A 414 8.42 29.86 19.19
N TYR A 415 8.59 28.55 18.94
CA TYR A 415 8.45 27.84 17.66
C TYR A 415 7.02 27.68 17.09
N TYR A 416 5.98 27.73 17.92
CA TYR A 416 4.65 27.25 17.51
C TYR A 416 3.85 28.25 16.65
N ASN A 417 4.16 29.55 16.70
CA ASN A 417 3.40 30.60 15.98
C ASN A 417 4.28 31.51 15.09
N TYR A 418 5.50 31.07 14.76
CA TYR A 418 6.44 31.89 13.99
C TYR A 418 6.13 31.86 12.49
N LYS A 419 5.97 33.05 11.88
CA LYS A 419 5.76 33.21 10.42
C LYS A 419 7.10 33.54 9.73
N PRO A 420 7.48 32.83 8.64
CA PRO A 420 8.79 32.98 8.05
C PRO A 420 8.94 34.35 7.38
N ARG A 421 10.09 35.00 7.62
CA ARG A 421 10.45 36.28 7.01
C ARG A 421 11.73 36.11 6.18
N PRO A 422 11.91 36.85 5.07
CA PRO A 422 13.08 36.68 4.22
C PRO A 422 14.42 36.96 4.92
N LYS A 423 14.43 37.79 5.96
CA LYS A 423 15.63 38.09 6.76
C LYS A 423 16.08 36.94 7.66
N ASP A 424 15.20 35.99 7.93
CA ASP A 424 15.40 34.93 8.90
C ASP A 424 15.74 33.59 8.21
N LEU A 425 15.70 33.56 6.87
CA LEU A 425 16.03 32.41 6.04
C LEU A 425 17.46 32.55 5.49
N GLN A 426 18.38 31.74 5.99
CA GLN A 426 19.73 31.66 5.46
C GLN A 426 19.82 30.48 4.50
N LYS A 427 20.09 30.73 3.22
CA LYS A 427 20.27 29.65 2.24
C LYS A 427 21.50 28.82 2.58
N ILE A 428 21.35 27.51 2.55
CA ILE A 428 22.42 26.53 2.80
C ILE A 428 22.53 25.56 1.64
N THR A 429 23.68 24.89 1.54
CA THR A 429 23.96 23.84 0.55
C THR A 429 24.21 22.53 1.28
N ALA A 430 23.58 21.45 0.82
CA ALA A 430 23.83 20.11 1.38
C ALA A 430 24.99 19.44 0.63
N VAL A 431 25.97 18.95 1.37
CA VAL A 431 27.18 18.29 0.86
C VAL A 431 27.41 16.99 1.62
N THR A 432 28.02 16.00 0.97
CA THR A 432 28.37 14.73 1.61
C THR A 432 29.66 14.86 2.42
N ALA A 433 29.68 14.27 3.60
CA ALA A 433 30.85 14.14 4.47
C ALA A 433 31.25 12.68 4.60
N ASN A 434 32.54 12.42 4.74
CA ASN A 434 33.10 11.09 4.98
C ASN A 434 34.02 11.14 6.19
N LEU A 435 33.92 10.16 7.10
CA LEU A 435 34.83 10.03 8.23
C LEU A 435 36.05 9.20 7.80
N GLN A 436 37.24 9.73 7.99
CA GLN A 436 38.51 9.07 7.68
C GLN A 436 39.44 9.15 8.87
N PHE A 437 40.47 8.31 8.87
CA PHE A 437 41.48 8.27 9.92
C PHE A 437 42.85 8.53 9.32
N ASN A 438 43.71 9.18 10.08
CA ASN A 438 45.11 9.41 9.75
C ASN A 438 45.99 8.75 10.81
N LEU A 439 46.88 7.85 10.39
CA LEU A 439 47.89 7.24 11.25
C LEU A 439 49.26 7.86 10.93
N SER A 440 49.80 8.60 11.88
CA SER A 440 51.10 9.27 11.80
C SER A 440 52.05 8.81 12.90
N ARG A 441 53.34 9.10 12.78
CA ARG A 441 54.35 8.76 13.81
C ARG A 441 54.93 10.03 14.44
N GLU A 442 54.84 10.14 15.76
CA GLU A 442 55.44 11.23 16.54
C GLU A 442 56.45 10.65 17.55
N GLU A 443 57.75 10.90 17.32
CA GLU A 443 58.87 10.42 18.14
C GLU A 443 58.79 8.89 18.44
N PHE A 444 58.37 8.52 19.65
CA PHE A 444 58.28 7.15 20.18
C PHE A 444 56.85 6.55 20.13
N THR A 445 55.87 7.30 19.62
CA THR A 445 54.46 6.89 19.60
C THR A 445 53.83 7.02 18.23
N TYR A 446 52.82 6.19 17.97
CA TYR A 446 51.93 6.29 16.81
C TYR A 446 50.66 7.02 17.21
N LEU A 447 50.14 7.83 16.29
CA LEU A 447 49.02 8.73 16.50
C LEU A 447 47.93 8.43 15.48
N LEU A 448 46.77 7.98 15.94
CA LEU A 448 45.57 7.77 15.13
C LEU A 448 44.59 8.95 15.34
N ARG A 449 44.39 9.77 14.31
CA ARG A 449 43.51 10.95 14.34
C ARG A 449 42.34 10.81 13.35
N PRO A 450 41.08 10.85 13.80
CA PRO A 450 39.94 10.94 12.90
C PRO A 450 39.80 12.35 12.33
N TYR A 451 39.38 12.43 11.07
CA TYR A 451 39.04 13.68 10.40
C TYR A 451 37.85 13.49 9.46
N ILE A 452 37.07 14.55 9.30
CA ILE A 452 35.92 14.61 8.40
C ILE A 452 36.40 15.21 7.08
N LEU A 453 36.25 14.47 5.99
CA LEU A 453 36.47 14.96 4.64
C LEU A 453 35.14 15.45 4.06
N VAL A 454 35.08 16.72 3.69
CA VAL A 454 33.94 17.29 2.96
C VAL A 454 34.45 17.86 1.66
N GLU A 455 34.03 17.25 0.54
CA GLU A 455 34.60 17.50 -0.79
C GLU A 455 36.14 17.32 -0.78
N ASN A 456 36.92 18.40 -0.70
CA ASN A 456 38.38 18.38 -0.66
C ASN A 456 38.98 18.97 0.63
N GLU A 457 38.16 19.34 1.61
CA GLU A 457 38.59 19.97 2.86
C GLU A 457 38.57 18.97 4.02
N ARG A 458 39.63 18.97 4.84
CA ARG A 458 39.79 18.07 5.99
C ARG A 458 39.56 18.83 7.29
N PHE A 459 38.67 18.31 8.13
CA PHE A 459 38.37 18.85 9.45
C PHE A 459 38.70 17.80 10.51
N PHE A 460 39.81 17.98 11.24
CA PHE A 460 40.22 17.05 12.31
C PHE A 460 39.27 17.14 13.50
N VAL A 461 38.93 15.99 14.09
CA VAL A 461 37.91 15.92 15.16
C VAL A 461 38.33 16.70 16.41
N ASP A 462 39.63 16.76 16.72
CA ASP A 462 40.18 17.54 17.83
C ASP A 462 40.21 19.07 17.57
N GLU A 463 39.93 19.52 16.35
CA GLU A 463 40.00 20.93 15.93
C GLU A 463 38.62 21.50 15.49
N LEU A 464 37.51 20.77 15.74
CA LEU A 464 36.19 21.12 15.19
C LEU A 464 35.58 22.42 15.76
N ASP A 465 35.88 22.77 17.02
CA ASP A 465 35.19 23.82 17.79
C ASP A 465 35.32 25.25 17.21
N GLU A 466 36.27 25.50 16.30
CA GLU A 466 36.45 26.82 15.67
C GLU A 466 35.84 26.93 14.25
N GLN A 467 35.50 25.80 13.60
CA GLN A 467 35.19 25.78 12.16
C GLN A 467 33.83 25.15 11.82
N CYS A 468 33.31 24.26 12.67
CA CYS A 468 32.12 23.46 12.40
C CYS A 468 31.26 23.24 13.65
N VAL A 469 29.93 23.32 13.51
CA VAL A 469 28.99 22.96 14.59
C VAL A 469 28.37 21.60 14.28
N ILE A 470 28.44 20.67 15.23
CA ILE A 470 27.91 19.29 15.09
C ILE A 470 26.47 19.25 15.59
N TYR A 471 25.54 18.76 14.77
CA TYR A 471 24.17 18.45 15.15
C TYR A 471 23.93 16.93 15.07
N ASP A 472 22.85 16.46 15.70
CA ASP A 472 22.46 15.03 15.81
C ASP A 472 22.33 14.29 14.45
N LEU A 473 22.28 14.98 13.31
CA LEU A 473 22.09 14.38 11.98
C LEU A 473 23.02 14.94 10.90
N PHE A 474 23.70 16.07 11.16
CA PHE A 474 24.54 16.75 10.18
C PHE A 474 25.54 17.70 10.87
N LEU A 475 26.49 18.17 10.10
CA LEU A 475 27.52 19.14 10.46
C LEU A 475 27.24 20.45 9.74
N LEU A 476 27.40 21.59 10.41
CA LEU A 476 27.24 22.90 9.81
C LEU A 476 28.60 23.61 9.70
N ILE A 477 29.14 23.65 8.49
CA ILE A 477 30.45 24.25 8.20
C ILE A 477 30.27 25.71 7.77
N HIS A 478 30.98 26.61 8.44
CA HIS A 478 30.91 28.08 8.23
C HIS A 478 29.48 28.65 8.16
N GLN A 479 28.51 28.02 8.83
CA GLN A 479 27.09 28.39 8.81
C GLN A 479 26.41 28.37 7.41
N LYS A 480 27.04 27.79 6.39
CA LYS A 480 26.54 27.83 4.99
C LYS A 480 26.44 26.47 4.32
N ARG A 481 27.24 25.49 4.77
CA ARG A 481 27.25 24.12 4.22
C ARG A 481 26.75 23.16 5.28
N LEU A 482 25.67 22.45 4.96
CA LEU A 482 25.18 21.31 5.72
C LEU A 482 25.88 20.07 5.19
N ALA A 483 26.84 19.56 5.95
CA ALA A 483 27.56 18.35 5.61
C ALA A 483 26.94 17.14 6.32
N TYR A 484 26.54 16.11 5.58
CA TYR A 484 25.87 14.93 6.14
C TYR A 484 26.59 13.64 5.74
N PHE A 485 26.55 12.65 6.62
CA PHE A 485 27.11 11.33 6.33
C PHE A 485 26.12 10.48 5.53
N PRO A 486 26.53 9.79 4.47
CA PRO A 486 25.68 8.85 3.73
C PRO A 486 25.26 7.63 4.55
N THR A 487 26.06 7.26 5.55
CA THR A 487 25.80 6.08 6.39
C THR A 487 25.67 6.47 7.87
N PRO A 488 24.76 5.81 8.63
CA PRO A 488 24.63 6.05 10.07
C PRO A 488 25.88 5.59 10.85
N LYS A 489 26.68 4.70 10.28
CA LYS A 489 27.93 4.19 10.86
C LYS A 489 28.96 5.31 11.07
N GLU A 490 29.16 6.17 10.07
CA GLU A 490 30.11 7.28 10.14
C GLU A 490 29.70 8.32 11.19
N HIS A 491 28.39 8.61 11.29
CA HIS A 491 27.90 9.54 12.31
C HIS A 491 28.06 9.00 13.74
N LYS A 492 27.74 7.72 13.98
CA LYS A 492 27.96 7.09 15.30
C LYS A 492 29.44 7.00 15.66
N ALA A 493 30.30 6.63 14.70
CA ALA A 493 31.73 6.61 14.93
C ALA A 493 32.26 8.01 15.27
N LEU A 494 31.81 9.06 14.59
CA LEU A 494 32.16 10.44 14.93
C LEU A 494 31.77 10.77 16.37
N LEU A 495 30.54 10.45 16.80
CA LEU A 495 30.09 10.71 18.18
C LEU A 495 30.97 10.03 19.23
N TYR A 496 31.44 8.81 18.97
CA TYR A 496 32.39 8.12 19.84
C TYR A 496 33.74 8.86 19.90
N PHE A 497 34.31 9.18 18.73
CA PHE A 497 35.61 9.84 18.64
C PHE A 497 35.59 11.31 19.09
N LEU A 498 34.43 11.94 19.31
CA LEU A 498 34.36 13.23 20.01
C LEU A 498 34.79 13.12 21.47
N SER A 499 34.58 11.96 22.11
CA SER A 499 35.03 11.72 23.49
C SER A 499 36.51 11.31 23.58
N THR A 500 37.05 10.74 22.49
CA THR A 500 38.42 10.23 22.38
C THR A 500 39.05 10.64 21.05
N PRO A 501 39.32 11.94 20.84
CA PRO A 501 39.66 12.47 19.52
C PRO A 501 41.09 12.12 19.06
N ILE A 502 41.94 11.66 19.97
CA ILE A 502 43.33 11.30 19.71
C ILE A 502 43.64 9.98 20.43
N ILE A 503 44.07 8.96 19.68
CA ILE A 503 44.57 7.69 20.25
C ILE A 503 46.07 7.60 19.99
N ARG A 504 46.86 7.49 21.07
CA ARG A 504 48.30 7.26 21.02
C ARG A 504 48.66 5.86 21.53
N PHE A 505 49.61 5.20 20.87
CA PHE A 505 50.13 3.89 21.27
C PHE A 505 51.62 3.73 20.91
N THR A 506 52.31 2.79 21.57
CA THR A 506 53.77 2.60 21.42
C THR A 506 54.12 1.57 20.35
N GLU A 507 55.40 1.49 19.96
CA GLU A 507 55.89 0.45 19.02
C GLU A 507 55.67 -0.97 19.57
N LYS A 508 55.76 -1.16 20.89
CA LYS A 508 55.52 -2.46 21.54
C LYS A 508 54.08 -2.93 21.33
N ASP A 509 53.14 -2.01 21.40
CA ASP A 509 51.71 -2.33 21.34
C ASP A 509 51.14 -2.22 19.91
N ARG A 510 51.94 -1.74 18.96
CA ARG A 510 51.58 -1.59 17.55
C ARG A 510 50.96 -2.86 16.94
N PRO A 511 51.51 -4.08 17.11
CA PRO A 511 50.91 -5.29 16.52
C PRO A 511 49.55 -5.67 17.12
N GLU A 512 49.28 -5.26 18.36
CA GLU A 512 47.99 -5.45 19.03
C GLU A 512 46.99 -4.38 18.56
N MET A 513 47.41 -3.12 18.42
CA MET A 513 46.58 -2.03 17.91
C MET A 513 46.24 -2.19 16.43
N GLU A 514 47.19 -2.67 15.61
CA GLU A 514 46.97 -2.99 14.20
C GLU A 514 45.87 -4.05 14.05
N ARG A 515 45.97 -5.17 14.77
CA ARG A 515 45.00 -6.28 14.70
C ARG A 515 43.70 -6.02 15.45
N GLY A 516 43.78 -5.34 16.59
CA GLY A 516 42.67 -5.11 17.52
C GLY A 516 41.77 -3.95 17.09
N LEU A 517 42.36 -2.87 16.57
CA LEU A 517 41.63 -1.63 16.29
C LEU A 517 41.77 -1.17 14.83
N ILE A 518 42.98 -0.97 14.32
CA ILE A 518 43.22 -0.30 13.03
C ILE A 518 42.67 -1.14 11.87
N HIS A 519 42.92 -2.45 11.82
CA HIS A 519 42.33 -3.32 10.79
C HIS A 519 40.80 -3.38 10.87
N ARG A 520 40.22 -3.29 12.07
CA ARG A 520 38.76 -3.28 12.24
C ARG A 520 38.16 -1.97 11.76
N LEU A 521 38.79 -0.84 12.08
CA LEU A 521 38.40 0.47 11.53
C LEU A 521 38.59 0.51 10.01
N ALA A 522 39.69 -0.02 9.50
CA ALA A 522 40.01 -0.03 8.07
C ALA A 522 39.01 -0.84 7.22
N LYS A 523 38.25 -1.75 7.85
CA LYS A 523 37.17 -2.50 7.19
C LYS A 523 35.99 -1.60 6.81
N ASP A 524 35.62 -0.67 7.68
CA ASP A 524 34.43 0.18 7.52
C ASP A 524 34.80 1.65 7.13
N PHE A 525 36.04 2.08 7.37
CA PHE A 525 36.51 3.46 7.18
C PHE A 525 37.86 3.52 6.47
N LYS A 526 38.14 4.66 5.81
CA LYS A 526 39.43 4.90 5.16
C LYS A 526 40.47 5.30 6.19
N VAL A 527 41.59 4.57 6.24
CA VAL A 527 42.74 4.88 7.10
C VAL A 527 43.89 5.27 6.19
N ASN A 528 44.40 6.49 6.37
CA ASN A 528 45.55 7.00 5.63
C ASN A 528 46.79 6.83 6.51
N TYR A 529 47.89 6.40 5.88
CA TYR A 529 49.15 6.13 6.54
C TYR A 529 50.19 7.16 6.09
N GLU A 530 50.92 7.74 7.04
CA GLU A 530 52.06 8.60 6.72
C GLU A 530 53.21 7.79 6.09
N ALA A 531 53.95 8.42 5.16
CA ALA A 531 55.00 7.75 4.39
C ALA A 531 56.07 7.14 5.30
N GLY A 532 56.35 5.84 5.12
CA GLY A 532 57.36 5.10 5.90
C GLY A 532 56.81 4.31 7.10
N ILE A 533 55.51 4.37 7.38
CA ILE A 533 54.87 3.56 8.44
C ILE A 533 54.50 2.14 7.94
N ILE A 534 54.01 2.02 6.70
CA ILE A 534 53.69 0.76 6.02
C ILE A 534 54.24 0.82 4.58
N GLU A 535 54.71 -0.31 4.04
CA GLU A 535 55.07 -0.42 2.61
C GLU A 535 53.79 -0.31 1.76
N ILE A 536 53.68 0.78 0.98
CA ILE A 536 52.61 0.99 0.02
C ILE A 536 53.02 0.28 -1.28
N ASP A 537 52.23 -0.69 -1.72
CA ASP A 537 52.46 -1.43 -2.97
C ASP A 537 51.48 -0.91 -4.04
N GLU A 538 51.99 -0.58 -5.22
CA GLU A 538 51.18 -0.20 -6.38
C GLU A 538 50.96 -1.44 -7.26
N PRO A 539 49.71 -1.73 -7.68
CA PRO A 539 49.43 -2.91 -8.48
C PRO A 539 50.17 -2.85 -9.83
N THR A 540 51.14 -3.74 -10.03
CA THR A 540 51.93 -3.88 -11.27
C THR A 540 51.18 -4.60 -12.40
N GLU A 541 50.05 -5.24 -12.10
CA GLU A 541 49.21 -5.98 -13.03
C GLU A 541 47.78 -5.42 -13.04
N LYS A 542 47.10 -5.49 -14.20
CA LYS A 542 45.71 -5.02 -14.33
C LYS A 542 44.76 -5.83 -13.43
N PRO A 543 43.93 -5.17 -12.61
CA PRO A 543 43.02 -5.85 -11.71
C PRO A 543 41.85 -6.53 -12.44
N GLN A 544 41.24 -7.55 -11.83
CA GLN A 544 40.10 -8.28 -12.38
C GLN A 544 38.77 -7.73 -11.82
N ARG A 545 37.89 -7.28 -12.71
CA ARG A 545 36.56 -6.77 -12.33
C ARG A 545 35.60 -7.91 -12.04
N HIS A 546 34.98 -7.89 -10.87
CA HIS A 546 34.03 -8.88 -10.40
C HIS A 546 32.68 -8.22 -10.02
N LEU A 547 31.61 -8.99 -10.12
CA LEU A 547 30.28 -8.62 -9.63
C LEU A 547 29.73 -9.79 -8.82
N TYR A 548 29.48 -9.55 -7.53
CA TYR A 548 28.84 -10.54 -6.65
C TYR A 548 27.36 -10.26 -6.53
N ILE A 549 26.55 -11.30 -6.70
CA ILE A 549 25.10 -11.24 -6.60
C ILE A 549 24.66 -12.08 -5.42
N SER A 550 23.83 -11.52 -4.55
CA SER A 550 23.28 -12.22 -3.38
C SER A 550 21.82 -11.83 -3.12
N GLU A 551 21.13 -12.65 -2.34
CA GLU A 551 19.73 -12.45 -1.97
C GLU A 551 19.62 -12.07 -0.50
N MET A 552 18.91 -10.99 -0.21
CA MET A 552 18.60 -10.57 1.16
C MET A 552 17.13 -10.16 1.26
N GLY A 553 16.31 -10.98 1.92
CA GLY A 553 14.86 -10.74 2.01
C GLY A 553 14.18 -10.84 0.64
N ASN A 554 13.54 -9.75 0.19
CA ASN A 554 12.91 -9.64 -1.13
C ASN A 554 13.75 -8.82 -2.12
N PHE A 555 15.04 -8.62 -1.84
CA PHE A 555 15.94 -7.80 -2.65
C PHE A 555 17.11 -8.64 -3.17
N VAL A 556 17.50 -8.33 -4.40
CA VAL A 556 18.70 -8.87 -5.05
C VAL A 556 19.78 -7.79 -4.98
N LEU A 557 20.89 -8.13 -4.35
CA LEU A 557 22.02 -7.24 -4.11
C LEU A 557 23.10 -7.46 -5.16
N PHE A 558 23.65 -6.37 -5.67
CA PHE A 558 24.70 -6.33 -6.67
C PHE A 558 25.89 -5.58 -6.09
N ARG A 559 26.95 -6.33 -5.79
CA ARG A 559 28.14 -5.83 -5.14
C ARG A 559 29.32 -5.81 -6.13
N PRO A 560 29.70 -4.64 -6.67
CA PRO A 560 30.91 -4.53 -7.47
C PRO A 560 32.13 -4.85 -6.62
N ALA A 561 33.07 -5.59 -7.18
CA ALA A 561 34.33 -5.87 -6.53
C ALA A 561 35.47 -5.87 -7.55
N VAL A 562 36.64 -5.43 -7.15
CA VAL A 562 37.85 -5.45 -7.98
C VAL A 562 38.88 -6.32 -7.28
N ARG A 563 39.31 -7.40 -7.96
CA ARG A 563 40.27 -8.35 -7.43
C ARG A 563 41.68 -8.00 -7.89
N TYR A 564 42.56 -7.79 -6.93
CA TYR A 564 43.98 -7.53 -7.15
C TYR A 564 44.81 -8.82 -6.95
N LYS A 565 46.12 -8.77 -7.21
CA LYS A 565 47.03 -9.91 -7.02
C LYS A 565 46.99 -10.38 -5.55
N GLU A 566 47.32 -11.65 -5.30
CA GLU A 566 47.27 -12.29 -3.96
C GLU A 566 45.86 -12.56 -3.39
N GLY A 567 44.78 -12.24 -4.12
CA GLY A 567 43.41 -12.59 -3.71
C GLY A 567 42.67 -11.48 -2.95
N LEU A 568 43.25 -10.29 -2.89
CA LEU A 568 42.65 -9.09 -2.30
C LEU A 568 41.46 -8.60 -3.11
N LEU A 569 40.37 -8.27 -2.43
CA LEU A 569 39.11 -7.80 -3.01
C LEU A 569 38.82 -6.38 -2.52
N SER A 570 38.78 -5.44 -3.44
CA SER A 570 38.27 -4.09 -3.21
C SER A 570 36.78 -4.04 -3.52
N TYR A 571 36.04 -3.25 -2.76
CA TYR A 571 34.63 -2.98 -3.01
C TYR A 571 34.47 -1.48 -3.28
N PRO A 572 34.39 -1.04 -4.56
CA PRO A 572 34.41 0.38 -4.95
C PRO A 572 33.32 1.27 -4.33
N LEU A 573 32.28 0.67 -3.75
CA LEU A 573 31.17 1.37 -3.11
C LEU A 573 31.30 1.41 -1.57
N GLU A 574 32.33 0.77 -0.99
CA GLU A 574 32.62 0.77 0.44
C GLU A 574 33.86 1.64 0.72
N ASN A 575 33.88 2.37 1.84
CA ASN A 575 34.95 3.32 2.17
C ASN A 575 36.19 2.66 2.85
N GLY A 576 36.31 1.33 2.79
CA GLY A 576 37.37 0.58 3.45
C GLY A 576 38.74 0.69 2.77
N THR A 577 39.82 0.44 3.51
CA THR A 577 41.19 0.41 3.00
C THR A 577 41.57 -1.03 2.66
N LEU A 578 42.17 -1.27 1.49
CA LEU A 578 42.66 -2.59 1.08
C LEU A 578 43.93 -2.94 1.87
N ILE A 579 43.80 -3.87 2.81
CA ILE A 579 44.92 -4.34 3.62
C ILE A 579 45.12 -5.83 3.34
N ASP A 580 46.36 -6.19 3.01
CA ASP A 580 46.81 -7.57 3.02
C ASP A 580 47.26 -7.96 4.42
N HIS A 581 46.43 -8.75 5.09
CA HIS A 581 46.67 -9.24 6.44
C HIS A 581 47.81 -10.25 6.52
N GLU A 582 48.19 -10.92 5.43
CA GLU A 582 49.27 -11.93 5.44
C GLU A 582 50.65 -11.27 5.32
N ASN A 583 50.77 -10.23 4.49
CA ASN A 583 52.05 -9.54 4.23
C ASN A 583 52.18 -8.16 4.92
N ASN A 584 51.15 -7.72 5.65
CA ASN A 584 51.07 -6.42 6.33
C ASN A 584 51.30 -5.21 5.38
N LYS A 585 50.74 -5.29 4.18
CA LYS A 585 50.85 -4.27 3.13
C LYS A 585 49.52 -3.56 2.90
N VAL A 586 49.58 -2.26 2.61
CA VAL A 586 48.42 -1.47 2.22
C VAL A 586 48.47 -1.26 0.71
N TYR A 587 47.39 -1.63 0.04
CA TYR A 587 47.27 -1.51 -1.42
C TYR A 587 46.48 -0.25 -1.77
N LEU A 588 47.01 0.53 -2.72
CA LEU A 588 46.26 1.64 -3.30
C LEU A 588 45.35 1.10 -4.42
N PRO A 589 44.02 1.22 -4.30
CA PRO A 589 43.12 0.82 -5.36
C PRO A 589 43.31 1.68 -6.62
N ASP A 590 43.19 1.05 -7.78
CA ASP A 590 43.16 1.73 -9.07
C ASP A 590 41.79 2.42 -9.24
N LEU A 591 41.75 3.70 -8.89
CA LEU A 591 40.53 4.50 -8.85
C LEU A 591 39.85 4.62 -10.22
N GLU A 592 40.61 4.60 -11.32
CA GLU A 592 40.02 4.69 -12.67
C GLU A 592 39.28 3.40 -13.03
N GLU A 593 39.89 2.25 -12.75
CA GLU A 593 39.27 0.93 -12.99
C GLU A 593 38.04 0.67 -12.10
N GLU A 594 38.09 1.13 -10.85
CA GLU A 594 36.98 1.01 -9.90
C GLU A 594 35.79 1.91 -10.29
N GLU A 595 36.05 3.17 -10.69
CA GLU A 595 35.00 4.06 -11.19
C GLU A 595 34.38 3.53 -12.48
N GLN A 596 35.19 2.96 -13.38
CA GLN A 596 34.68 2.39 -14.62
C GLN A 596 33.75 1.19 -14.36
N LEU A 597 34.11 0.29 -13.43
CA LEU A 597 33.25 -0.84 -13.05
C LEU A 597 31.92 -0.36 -12.48
N VAL A 598 31.94 0.66 -11.60
CA VAL A 598 30.72 1.25 -11.05
C VAL A 598 29.87 1.84 -12.17
N GLN A 599 30.44 2.63 -13.09
CA GLN A 599 29.71 3.21 -14.22
C GLN A 599 29.12 2.15 -15.16
N ASP A 600 29.85 1.06 -15.42
CA ASP A 600 29.37 -0.03 -16.26
C ASP A 600 28.15 -0.73 -15.62
N ILE A 601 28.15 -0.88 -14.29
CA ILE A 601 27.01 -1.42 -13.55
C ILE A 601 25.84 -0.41 -13.50
N GLN A 602 26.10 0.89 -13.32
CA GLN A 602 25.05 1.91 -13.34
C GLN A 602 24.27 1.97 -14.66
N LYS A 603 24.92 1.66 -15.78
CA LYS A 603 24.28 1.60 -17.11
C LYS A 603 23.36 0.39 -17.29
N MET A 604 23.44 -0.61 -16.42
CA MET A 604 22.66 -1.85 -16.56
C MET A 604 21.16 -1.66 -16.32
N HIS A 605 20.79 -0.79 -15.37
CA HIS A 605 19.39 -0.62 -14.98
C HIS A 605 19.10 0.83 -14.53
N PRO A 606 17.94 1.43 -14.88
CA PRO A 606 17.61 2.81 -14.48
C PRO A 606 17.65 3.07 -12.98
N ALA A 607 17.29 2.06 -12.16
CA ALA A 607 17.35 2.18 -10.70
C ALA A 607 18.78 2.24 -10.14
N PHE A 608 19.80 1.92 -10.95
CA PHE A 608 21.21 2.04 -10.58
C PHE A 608 21.79 3.43 -10.88
N ALA A 609 20.98 4.39 -11.36
CA ALA A 609 21.41 5.76 -11.62
C ALA A 609 21.97 6.50 -10.38
N HIS A 610 21.63 6.04 -9.17
CA HIS A 610 22.16 6.57 -7.92
C HIS A 610 23.04 5.52 -7.23
N LYS A 611 24.20 5.93 -6.69
CA LYS A 611 25.00 5.07 -5.81
C LYS A 611 24.13 4.69 -4.62
N GLY A 612 23.94 3.39 -4.37
CA GLY A 612 23.13 2.91 -3.24
C GLY A 612 23.70 3.41 -1.91
N LEU A 613 22.82 3.76 -0.97
CA LEU A 613 23.19 4.34 0.34
C LEU A 613 23.99 3.37 1.26
N GLN A 614 24.20 2.11 0.86
CA GLN A 614 24.82 1.06 1.69
C GLN A 614 25.95 0.25 1.01
N GLY A 615 26.58 0.76 -0.05
CA GLY A 615 27.76 0.08 -0.63
C GLY A 615 27.46 -1.05 -1.62
N PHE A 616 26.22 -1.16 -2.06
CA PHE A 616 25.76 -2.10 -3.11
C PHE A 616 24.62 -1.47 -3.90
N PHE A 617 24.40 -1.96 -5.11
CA PHE A 617 23.14 -1.70 -5.83
C PHE A 617 22.13 -2.76 -5.43
N TYR A 618 20.85 -2.40 -5.37
CA TYR A 618 19.79 -3.35 -5.05
C TYR A 618 18.62 -3.15 -6.00
N LEU A 619 17.89 -4.23 -6.23
CA LEU A 619 16.58 -4.23 -6.86
C LEU A 619 15.65 -5.08 -6.00
N SER A 620 14.37 -4.76 -5.96
CA SER A 620 13.40 -5.75 -5.48
C SER A 620 13.45 -6.97 -6.40
N PHE A 621 13.07 -8.14 -5.89
CA PHE A 621 13.02 -9.36 -6.69
C PHE A 621 12.13 -9.16 -7.94
N ASP A 622 11.03 -8.43 -7.80
CA ASP A 622 10.15 -8.08 -8.92
C ASP A 622 10.85 -7.19 -9.96
N GLN A 623 11.63 -6.20 -9.54
CA GLN A 623 12.41 -5.33 -10.43
C GLN A 623 13.59 -6.05 -11.08
N PHE A 624 14.22 -6.99 -10.35
CA PHE A 624 15.28 -7.82 -10.92
C PHE A 624 14.73 -8.74 -12.00
N MET A 625 13.54 -9.29 -11.79
CA MET A 625 12.85 -10.17 -12.74
C MET A 625 12.12 -9.40 -13.85
N ASP A 626 12.03 -8.08 -13.77
CA ASP A 626 11.32 -7.25 -14.75
C ASP A 626 12.04 -7.29 -16.10
N ASN A 627 11.35 -7.76 -17.13
CA ASN A 627 11.86 -7.91 -18.50
C ASN A 627 13.19 -8.69 -18.65
N TYR A 628 13.69 -9.34 -17.59
CA TYR A 628 14.89 -10.18 -17.59
C TYR A 628 16.12 -9.48 -18.17
N TRP A 629 16.20 -8.17 -17.95
CA TRP A 629 17.27 -7.29 -18.44
C TRP A 629 18.67 -7.80 -18.08
N PHE A 630 18.77 -8.56 -16.98
CA PHE A 630 20.03 -9.11 -16.48
C PHE A 630 20.68 -10.13 -17.43
N LEU A 631 19.93 -10.79 -18.31
CA LEU A 631 20.49 -11.73 -19.29
C LEU A 631 21.40 -11.01 -20.29
N ASP A 632 20.88 -9.95 -20.92
CA ASP A 632 21.64 -9.13 -21.86
C ASP A 632 22.73 -8.30 -21.14
N ALA A 633 22.44 -7.85 -19.92
CA ALA A 633 23.38 -7.04 -19.16
C ALA A 633 24.57 -7.85 -18.64
N PHE A 634 24.38 -9.09 -18.20
CA PHE A 634 25.49 -9.96 -17.79
C PHE A 634 26.33 -10.43 -18.98
N GLU A 635 25.73 -10.61 -20.16
CA GLU A 635 26.49 -10.89 -21.38
C GLU A 635 27.38 -9.71 -21.77
N LYS A 636 26.85 -8.48 -21.77
CA LYS A 636 27.63 -7.24 -22.00
C LYS A 636 28.73 -7.02 -20.96
N LEU A 637 28.47 -7.33 -19.69
CA LEU A 637 29.49 -7.27 -18.63
C LEU A 637 30.60 -8.29 -18.85
N LYS A 638 30.26 -9.49 -19.34
CA LYS A 638 31.25 -10.51 -19.67
C LYS A 638 32.10 -10.10 -20.87
N GLU A 639 31.52 -9.43 -21.86
CA GLU A 639 32.25 -8.82 -22.98
C GLU A 639 33.16 -7.67 -22.54
N SER A 640 32.77 -6.89 -21.52
CA SER A 640 33.60 -5.83 -20.92
C SER A 640 34.62 -6.35 -19.89
N GLY A 641 34.76 -7.67 -19.74
CA GLY A 641 35.77 -8.30 -18.89
C GLY A 641 35.38 -8.45 -17.41
N VAL A 642 34.12 -8.23 -17.04
CA VAL A 642 33.61 -8.40 -15.68
C VAL A 642 33.14 -9.84 -15.45
N ARG A 643 33.57 -10.46 -14.35
CA ARG A 643 33.15 -11.82 -13.96
C ARG A 643 32.04 -11.77 -12.92
N VAL A 644 30.93 -12.46 -13.18
CA VAL A 644 29.74 -12.48 -12.30
C VAL A 644 29.73 -13.75 -11.45
N PHE A 645 29.48 -13.61 -10.14
CA PHE A 645 29.45 -14.70 -9.15
C PHE A 645 28.18 -14.66 -8.30
N GLY A 646 27.74 -15.81 -7.78
CA GLY A 646 26.61 -15.92 -6.83
C GLY A 646 25.22 -16.14 -7.46
N LEU A 647 25.13 -16.13 -8.79
CA LEU A 647 23.91 -16.42 -9.55
C LEU A 647 23.33 -17.82 -9.28
N ASP A 648 24.19 -18.79 -9.01
CA ASP A 648 23.89 -20.20 -8.72
C ASP A 648 23.49 -20.45 -7.25
N GLN A 649 23.70 -19.48 -6.37
CA GLN A 649 23.45 -19.59 -4.93
C GLN A 649 22.15 -18.91 -4.47
N LEU A 650 21.48 -18.17 -5.36
CA LEU A 650 20.16 -17.61 -5.12
C LEU A 650 19.17 -18.76 -4.87
N LYS A 651 18.44 -18.73 -3.75
CA LYS A 651 17.69 -19.91 -3.26
C LYS A 651 16.55 -20.34 -4.18
N GLY A 652 16.17 -19.48 -5.13
CA GLY A 652 15.18 -19.75 -6.17
C GLY A 652 15.73 -20.06 -7.58
N PHE A 653 17.05 -20.23 -7.80
CA PHE A 653 17.65 -20.22 -9.15
C PHE A 653 18.46 -21.48 -9.49
N LYS A 654 18.01 -22.23 -10.51
CA LYS A 654 18.84 -23.10 -11.37
C LYS A 654 18.36 -22.89 -12.79
N PHE A 655 19.15 -22.40 -13.75
CA PHE A 655 18.69 -22.27 -15.14
C PHE A 655 19.07 -23.47 -16.01
N SER A 656 18.25 -23.78 -17.03
CA SER A 656 18.63 -24.71 -18.09
C SER A 656 19.73 -24.11 -18.98
N PRO A 657 20.84 -24.82 -19.24
CA PRO A 657 21.88 -24.36 -20.17
C PRO A 657 21.47 -24.48 -21.64
N HIS A 658 20.36 -25.15 -21.94
CA HIS A 658 19.84 -25.32 -23.30
C HIS A 658 18.79 -24.25 -23.62
N PRO A 659 18.84 -23.62 -24.81
CA PRO A 659 17.82 -22.68 -25.24
C PRO A 659 16.50 -23.39 -25.53
N ALA A 660 15.38 -22.66 -25.44
CA ALA A 660 14.05 -23.20 -25.75
C ALA A 660 13.95 -23.59 -27.24
N GLN A 661 13.71 -24.87 -27.50
CA GLN A 661 13.30 -25.36 -28.81
C GLN A 661 11.78 -25.44 -28.85
N VAL A 662 11.16 -24.81 -29.86
CA VAL A 662 9.71 -24.72 -30.02
C VAL A 662 9.33 -25.42 -31.32
N ASP A 663 8.61 -26.53 -31.21
CA ASP A 663 8.00 -27.23 -32.34
C ASP A 663 6.50 -26.92 -32.38
N PHE A 664 6.02 -26.44 -33.53
CA PHE A 664 4.64 -26.03 -33.71
C PHE A 664 4.02 -26.67 -34.95
N ASN A 665 3.06 -27.57 -34.75
CA ASN A 665 2.37 -28.29 -35.81
C ASN A 665 0.89 -27.88 -35.88
N LEU A 666 0.40 -27.53 -37.07
CA LEU A 666 -0.99 -27.10 -37.30
C LEU A 666 -1.74 -28.09 -38.20
N ASP A 667 -2.85 -28.62 -37.68
CA ASP A 667 -3.82 -29.44 -38.41
C ASP A 667 -5.14 -28.69 -38.63
N THR A 668 -5.71 -28.78 -39.83
CA THR A 668 -6.98 -28.10 -40.16
C THR A 668 -8.19 -29.01 -39.95
N LYS A 669 -9.16 -28.57 -39.12
CA LYS A 669 -10.48 -29.22 -38.95
C LYS A 669 -11.61 -28.34 -39.52
N PRO A 670 -12.86 -28.84 -39.63
CA PRO A 670 -13.98 -28.07 -40.19
C PRO A 670 -14.26 -26.75 -39.44
N ASP A 671 -14.16 -26.74 -38.12
CA ASP A 671 -14.61 -25.61 -37.27
C ASP A 671 -13.45 -24.86 -36.57
N TRP A 672 -12.26 -25.46 -36.46
CA TRP A 672 -11.07 -24.89 -35.79
C TRP A 672 -9.76 -25.39 -36.43
N PHE A 673 -8.65 -24.70 -36.13
CA PHE A 673 -7.29 -25.22 -36.33
C PHE A 673 -6.84 -25.94 -35.05
N GLU A 674 -6.28 -27.14 -35.17
CA GLU A 674 -5.63 -27.85 -34.07
C GLU A 674 -4.14 -27.57 -34.11
N ALA A 675 -3.66 -26.80 -33.14
CA ALA A 675 -2.27 -26.46 -32.97
C ALA A 675 -1.65 -27.35 -31.87
N ASN A 676 -0.66 -28.14 -32.26
CA ASN A 676 0.18 -28.92 -31.36
C ASN A 676 1.45 -28.11 -31.10
N LEU A 677 1.65 -27.73 -29.84
CA LEU A 677 2.79 -26.94 -29.40
C LEU A 677 3.63 -27.79 -28.46
N GLU A 678 4.87 -28.09 -28.85
CA GLU A 678 5.88 -28.72 -28.00
C GLU A 678 7.01 -27.74 -27.73
N VAL A 679 7.38 -27.57 -26.45
CA VAL A 679 8.53 -26.76 -26.03
C VAL A 679 9.48 -27.66 -25.25
N ALA A 680 10.75 -27.68 -25.64
CA ALA A 680 11.77 -28.50 -25.01
C ALA A 680 13.04 -27.69 -24.68
N PHE A 681 13.66 -28.03 -23.56
CA PHE A 681 14.94 -27.50 -23.10
C PHE A 681 15.93 -28.67 -23.00
N GLY A 682 16.66 -28.94 -24.08
CA GLY A 682 17.46 -30.17 -24.20
C GLY A 682 16.55 -31.42 -24.18
N ASN A 683 16.73 -32.28 -23.17
CA ASN A 683 15.92 -33.51 -23.00
C ASN A 683 14.64 -33.29 -22.18
N ASN A 684 14.46 -32.12 -21.57
CA ASN A 684 13.30 -31.82 -20.73
C ASN A 684 12.18 -31.21 -21.57
N LYS A 685 11.10 -31.99 -21.77
CA LYS A 685 9.88 -31.50 -22.42
C LYS A 685 8.98 -30.77 -21.42
N VAL A 686 8.52 -29.58 -21.80
CA VAL A 686 7.59 -28.77 -21.02
C VAL A 686 6.16 -29.21 -21.29
N LYS A 687 5.37 -29.39 -20.22
CA LYS A 687 3.94 -29.66 -20.38
C LYS A 687 3.20 -28.37 -20.77
N LEU A 688 2.25 -28.50 -21.70
CA LEU A 688 1.44 -27.37 -22.19
C LEU A 688 0.70 -26.61 -21.07
N LYS A 689 0.34 -27.29 -19.96
CA LYS A 689 -0.29 -26.67 -18.78
C LYS A 689 0.66 -25.72 -18.05
N ASP A 690 1.92 -26.10 -17.91
CA ASP A 690 2.93 -25.33 -17.18
C ASP A 690 3.39 -24.14 -18.05
N LEU A 691 3.53 -24.35 -19.36
CA LEU A 691 3.75 -23.30 -20.36
C LEU A 691 2.63 -22.26 -20.37
N LYS A 692 1.36 -22.70 -20.36
CA LYS A 692 0.22 -21.78 -20.30
C LYS A 692 0.19 -20.99 -19.00
N LYS A 693 0.48 -21.64 -17.86
CA LYS A 693 0.51 -20.98 -16.55
C LYS A 693 1.57 -19.88 -16.52
N ALA A 694 2.77 -20.16 -17.03
CA ALA A 694 3.86 -19.18 -17.12
C ALA A 694 3.48 -17.98 -18.01
N VAL A 695 2.89 -18.24 -19.17
CA VAL A 695 2.46 -17.16 -20.09
C VAL A 695 1.30 -16.34 -19.52
N GLU A 696 0.34 -16.97 -18.81
CA GLU A 696 -0.78 -16.26 -18.17
C GLU A 696 -0.35 -15.43 -16.96
N SER A 697 0.68 -15.86 -16.23
CA SER A 697 1.30 -15.11 -15.12
C SER A 697 2.30 -14.06 -15.58
N GLY A 698 2.57 -13.95 -16.89
CA GLY A 698 3.62 -13.07 -17.42
C GLY A 698 5.04 -13.50 -17.06
N GLN A 699 5.21 -14.72 -16.56
CA GLN A 699 6.50 -15.30 -16.23
C GLN A 699 7.11 -15.85 -17.52
N ASN A 700 8.27 -15.34 -17.92
CA ASN A 700 8.97 -15.87 -19.10
C ASN A 700 9.72 -17.16 -18.80
N TYR A 701 9.53 -17.76 -17.63
CA TYR A 701 10.30 -18.89 -17.16
C TYR A 701 9.40 -20.04 -16.70
N ILE A 702 9.90 -21.26 -16.80
CA ILE A 702 9.18 -22.48 -16.45
C ILE A 702 10.08 -23.41 -15.65
N GLU A 703 9.58 -23.93 -14.54
CA GLU A 703 10.24 -24.99 -13.79
C GLU A 703 10.16 -26.32 -14.57
N LEU A 704 11.32 -26.87 -14.90
CA LEU A 704 11.52 -28.12 -15.62
C LEU A 704 11.49 -29.31 -14.64
N SER A 705 11.32 -30.52 -15.18
CA SER A 705 11.22 -31.75 -14.39
C SER A 705 12.46 -32.07 -13.54
N ASP A 706 13.61 -31.47 -13.84
CA ASP A 706 14.86 -31.60 -13.10
C ASP A 706 15.07 -30.50 -12.05
N GLY A 707 14.08 -29.63 -11.83
CA GLY A 707 14.14 -28.51 -10.91
C GLY A 707 14.94 -27.30 -11.42
N SER A 708 15.32 -27.31 -12.71
CA SER A 708 15.89 -26.13 -13.37
C SER A 708 14.79 -25.26 -14.00
N ILE A 709 15.12 -24.04 -14.37
CA ILE A 709 14.24 -22.99 -14.86
C ILE A 709 14.60 -22.78 -16.34
N GLY A 710 13.67 -23.07 -17.24
CA GLY A 710 13.81 -22.79 -18.67
C GLY A 710 13.27 -21.40 -18.99
N ILE A 711 14.09 -20.54 -19.61
CA ILE A 711 13.69 -19.20 -20.07
C ILE A 711 13.13 -19.28 -21.49
N LEU A 712 11.91 -18.78 -21.66
CA LEU A 712 11.25 -18.60 -22.95
C LEU A 712 11.66 -17.25 -23.54
N PRO A 713 12.10 -17.19 -24.81
CA PRO A 713 12.39 -15.93 -25.48
C PRO A 713 11.17 -15.00 -25.50
N GLU A 714 11.38 -13.70 -25.30
CA GLU A 714 10.31 -12.69 -25.26
C GLU A 714 9.45 -12.66 -26.53
N LYS A 715 10.09 -12.83 -27.70
CA LYS A 715 9.41 -12.98 -29.00
C LYS A 715 8.42 -14.15 -29.02
N TRP A 716 8.73 -15.24 -28.31
CA TRP A 716 7.85 -16.39 -28.17
C TRP A 716 6.82 -16.18 -27.06
N MET A 717 7.13 -15.44 -26.00
CA MET A 717 6.17 -15.06 -24.96
C MET A 717 5.00 -14.27 -25.54
N GLU A 718 5.26 -13.27 -26.38
CA GLU A 718 4.18 -12.52 -27.05
C GLU A 718 3.34 -13.42 -27.97
N LYS A 719 4.01 -14.27 -28.75
CA LYS A 719 3.38 -15.24 -29.66
C LYS A 719 2.52 -16.25 -28.91
N PHE A 720 3.03 -16.82 -27.82
CA PHE A 720 2.29 -17.74 -26.95
C PHE A 720 1.17 -17.02 -26.20
N ALA A 721 1.37 -15.79 -25.74
CA ALA A 721 0.33 -15.01 -25.09
C ALA A 721 -0.84 -14.76 -26.05
N LYS A 722 -0.55 -14.35 -27.28
CA LYS A 722 -1.54 -14.21 -28.35
C LYS A 722 -2.23 -15.56 -28.63
N LEU A 723 -1.48 -16.65 -28.74
CA LEU A 723 -2.01 -17.99 -29.02
C LEU A 723 -2.89 -18.54 -27.90
N PHE A 724 -2.45 -18.51 -26.64
CA PHE A 724 -3.24 -18.95 -25.49
C PHE A 724 -4.46 -18.03 -25.25
N ARG A 725 -4.35 -16.73 -25.59
CA ARG A 725 -5.50 -15.80 -25.64
C ARG A 725 -6.41 -16.02 -26.83
N SER A 726 -6.11 -16.86 -27.82
CA SER A 726 -6.99 -17.06 -28.99
C SER A 726 -7.32 -18.52 -29.25
N SER A 727 -6.92 -19.41 -28.34
CA SER A 727 -7.13 -20.85 -28.45
C SER A 727 -7.88 -21.43 -27.25
N LEU A 728 -8.70 -22.45 -27.52
CA LEU A 728 -9.33 -23.30 -26.51
C LEU A 728 -8.43 -24.52 -26.29
N GLN A 729 -7.96 -24.72 -25.06
CA GLN A 729 -7.14 -25.87 -24.72
C GLN A 729 -8.00 -27.15 -24.63
N ASP A 730 -7.63 -28.19 -25.38
CA ASP A 730 -8.21 -29.53 -25.29
C ASP A 730 -7.09 -30.55 -25.02
N LYS A 731 -7.00 -31.02 -23.77
CA LYS A 731 -5.92 -31.91 -23.28
C LYS A 731 -4.51 -31.36 -23.61
N ASN A 732 -3.91 -31.87 -24.70
CA ASN A 732 -2.56 -31.54 -25.18
C ASN A 732 -2.54 -30.71 -26.48
N THR A 733 -3.71 -30.32 -27.01
CA THR A 733 -3.82 -29.59 -28.28
C THR A 733 -4.53 -28.24 -28.07
N LEU A 734 -4.18 -27.24 -28.85
CA LEU A 734 -4.79 -25.91 -28.82
C LEU A 734 -5.75 -25.76 -30.00
N LYS A 735 -7.03 -25.48 -29.74
CA LYS A 735 -8.04 -25.24 -30.79
C LYS A 735 -8.15 -23.74 -31.06
N VAL A 736 -7.60 -23.27 -32.17
CA VAL A 736 -7.68 -21.87 -32.60
C VAL A 736 -8.89 -21.71 -33.51
N ALA A 737 -9.79 -20.76 -33.23
CA ALA A 737 -10.94 -20.49 -34.08
C ALA A 737 -10.49 -19.97 -35.46
N LYS A 738 -11.16 -20.37 -36.54
CA LYS A 738 -10.80 -19.97 -37.92
C LYS A 738 -10.83 -18.46 -38.17
N THR A 739 -11.55 -17.72 -37.34
CA THR A 739 -11.59 -16.24 -37.33
C THR A 739 -10.25 -15.61 -36.97
N HIS A 740 -9.35 -16.33 -36.29
CA HIS A 740 -8.01 -15.87 -35.91
C HIS A 740 -6.93 -16.28 -36.93
N PHE A 741 -7.25 -16.33 -38.23
CA PHE A 741 -6.30 -16.69 -39.29
C PHE A 741 -5.04 -15.79 -39.31
N SER A 742 -5.14 -14.53 -38.88
CA SER A 742 -4.00 -13.61 -38.75
C SER A 742 -2.94 -14.14 -37.79
N LEU A 743 -3.38 -14.80 -36.74
CA LEU A 743 -2.54 -15.35 -35.68
C LEU A 743 -1.90 -16.66 -36.11
N VAL A 744 -2.60 -17.45 -36.94
CA VAL A 744 -2.05 -18.65 -37.59
C VAL A 744 -0.96 -18.25 -38.60
N ASP A 745 -1.14 -17.15 -39.33
CA ASP A 745 -0.13 -16.61 -40.27
C ASP A 745 1.17 -16.15 -39.59
N GLU A 746 1.08 -15.57 -38.37
CA GLU A 746 2.25 -15.13 -37.59
C GLU A 746 3.06 -16.29 -36.97
N LEU A 747 2.44 -17.48 -36.86
CA LEU A 747 2.96 -18.63 -36.11
C LEU A 747 3.36 -19.82 -36.99
N ALA A 748 2.78 -19.97 -38.18
CA ALA A 748 3.07 -21.09 -39.06
C ALA A 748 4.44 -20.93 -39.75
N ASP A 749 5.21 -22.03 -39.82
CA ASP A 749 6.49 -22.06 -40.52
C ASP A 749 6.25 -22.06 -42.04
N PRO A 750 6.82 -21.09 -42.80
CA PRO A 750 6.72 -21.01 -44.25
C PRO A 750 7.12 -22.29 -45.00
N GLU A 751 8.06 -23.08 -44.47
CA GLU A 751 8.53 -24.29 -45.13
C GLU A 751 7.62 -25.50 -44.90
N GLN A 752 6.99 -25.60 -43.73
CA GLN A 752 6.18 -26.77 -43.35
C GLN A 752 4.69 -26.65 -43.71
N HIS A 753 4.12 -25.44 -43.75
CA HIS A 753 2.67 -25.21 -43.88
C HIS A 753 2.26 -24.44 -45.15
N LYS A 754 2.99 -24.62 -46.26
CA LYS A 754 2.84 -23.86 -47.51
C LYS A 754 1.40 -23.81 -48.08
N ALA A 755 0.65 -24.92 -48.05
CA ALA A 755 -0.72 -24.98 -48.57
C ALA A 755 -1.73 -24.21 -47.69
N LEU A 756 -1.55 -24.25 -46.36
CA LEU A 756 -2.37 -23.51 -45.39
C LEU A 756 -2.07 -22.01 -45.46
N LEU A 757 -0.79 -21.63 -45.54
CA LEU A 757 -0.35 -20.25 -45.71
C LEU A 757 -0.84 -19.66 -47.03
N GLN A 758 -0.94 -20.46 -48.10
CA GLN A 758 -1.53 -20.02 -49.36
C GLN A 758 -3.04 -19.76 -49.24
N GLU A 759 -3.79 -20.63 -48.54
CA GLU A 759 -5.22 -20.40 -48.25
C GLU A 759 -5.44 -19.16 -47.36
N ILE A 760 -4.57 -18.94 -46.36
CA ILE A 760 -4.61 -17.78 -45.47
C ILE A 760 -4.23 -16.50 -46.22
N ALA A 761 -3.22 -16.54 -47.09
CA ALA A 761 -2.80 -15.43 -47.94
C ALA A 761 -3.91 -15.04 -48.94
N GLU A 762 -4.62 -16.01 -49.52
CA GLU A 762 -5.78 -15.75 -50.37
C GLU A 762 -6.93 -15.08 -49.61
N LYS A 763 -7.22 -15.52 -48.37
CA LYS A 763 -8.22 -14.89 -47.50
C LYS A 763 -7.79 -13.49 -47.04
N LYS A 764 -6.51 -13.30 -46.69
CA LYS A 764 -5.92 -11.99 -46.36
C LYS A 764 -5.94 -11.05 -47.56
N ALA A 765 -5.66 -11.54 -48.76
CA ALA A 765 -5.75 -10.76 -49.99
C ALA A 765 -7.20 -10.31 -50.26
N ARG A 766 -8.18 -11.20 -50.08
CA ARG A 766 -9.62 -10.87 -50.18
C ARG A 766 -10.07 -9.83 -49.15
N LEU A 767 -9.58 -9.95 -47.91
CA LEU A 767 -9.82 -8.98 -46.82
C LEU A 767 -9.10 -7.65 -47.01
N ALA A 768 -7.89 -7.65 -47.57
CA ALA A 768 -7.13 -6.44 -47.89
C ALA A 768 -7.67 -5.70 -49.12
N SER A 769 -8.32 -6.42 -50.05
CA SER A 769 -9.07 -5.85 -51.17
C SER A 769 -10.48 -5.36 -50.79
N PHE A 770 -10.88 -5.51 -49.53
CA PHE A 770 -12.22 -5.17 -49.06
C PHE A 770 -12.41 -3.65 -48.97
N LYS A 771 -13.14 -3.08 -49.93
CA LYS A 771 -13.62 -1.69 -49.89
C LYS A 771 -15.14 -1.60 -49.72
N GLU A 772 -15.91 -2.53 -50.28
CA GLU A 772 -17.39 -2.56 -50.21
C GLU A 772 -17.92 -4.00 -50.21
N ILE A 773 -19.09 -4.22 -49.60
CA ILE A 773 -19.82 -5.49 -49.64
C ILE A 773 -20.48 -5.62 -51.02
N GLU A 774 -20.24 -6.73 -51.72
CA GLU A 774 -20.82 -6.96 -53.05
C GLU A 774 -22.36 -7.03 -53.02
N ASN A 775 -22.99 -6.39 -54.00
CA ASN A 775 -24.44 -6.44 -54.16
C ASN A 775 -24.87 -7.83 -54.64
N THR A 776 -25.54 -8.58 -53.76
CA THR A 776 -26.03 -9.93 -54.07
C THR A 776 -27.45 -9.85 -54.60
N PRO A 777 -27.80 -10.44 -55.76
CA PRO A 777 -29.17 -10.40 -56.25
C PRO A 777 -30.12 -11.16 -55.30
N PRO A 778 -31.35 -10.68 -55.09
CA PRO A 778 -32.34 -11.39 -54.29
C PRO A 778 -32.68 -12.76 -54.94
N PRO A 779 -32.98 -13.80 -54.14
CA PRO A 779 -33.27 -15.14 -54.64
C PRO A 779 -34.49 -15.16 -55.58
N LYS A 780 -34.41 -15.96 -56.65
CA LYS A 780 -35.41 -15.96 -57.73
C LYS A 780 -36.77 -16.46 -57.26
N LYS A 781 -36.79 -17.40 -56.31
CA LYS A 781 -38.02 -18.00 -55.77
C LYS A 781 -38.62 -17.25 -54.57
N LEU A 782 -38.08 -16.10 -54.20
CA LEU A 782 -38.61 -15.27 -53.12
C LEU A 782 -39.87 -14.53 -53.59
N ASN A 783 -40.96 -14.66 -52.83
CA ASN A 783 -42.21 -13.97 -53.08
C ASN A 783 -42.27 -12.61 -52.34
N ALA A 784 -41.26 -11.76 -52.57
CA ALA A 784 -41.18 -10.41 -51.98
C ALA A 784 -40.22 -9.52 -52.77
N GLN A 785 -40.43 -8.21 -52.70
CA GLN A 785 -39.44 -7.20 -53.10
C GLN A 785 -38.75 -6.66 -51.84
N LEU A 786 -37.41 -6.71 -51.82
CA LEU A 786 -36.61 -6.20 -50.71
C LEU A 786 -36.46 -4.68 -50.85
N ARG A 787 -36.59 -3.95 -49.74
CA ARG A 787 -36.21 -2.54 -49.65
C ARG A 787 -34.69 -2.38 -49.70
N HIS A 788 -34.19 -1.18 -49.99
CA HIS A 788 -32.75 -0.90 -50.09
C HIS A 788 -31.95 -1.40 -48.88
N TYR A 789 -32.36 -1.02 -47.66
CA TYR A 789 -31.69 -1.49 -46.45
C TYR A 789 -31.88 -3.00 -46.22
N GLN A 790 -32.99 -3.61 -46.63
CA GLN A 790 -33.15 -5.07 -46.53
C GLN A 790 -32.21 -5.80 -47.49
N GLN A 791 -31.97 -5.22 -48.66
CA GLN A 791 -30.99 -5.69 -49.64
C GLN A 791 -29.56 -5.57 -49.11
N GLU A 792 -29.19 -4.44 -48.49
CA GLU A 792 -27.90 -4.30 -47.79
C GLU A 792 -27.73 -5.35 -46.68
N GLY A 793 -28.80 -5.62 -45.92
CA GLY A 793 -28.79 -6.64 -44.88
C GLY A 793 -28.57 -8.04 -45.46
N LEU A 794 -29.19 -8.35 -46.60
CA LEU A 794 -28.95 -9.58 -47.34
C LEU A 794 -27.52 -9.67 -47.88
N ASN A 795 -26.97 -8.57 -48.41
CA ASN A 795 -25.58 -8.52 -48.88
C ASN A 795 -24.61 -8.82 -47.72
N TRP A 796 -24.83 -8.20 -46.56
CA TRP A 796 -24.03 -8.43 -45.36
C TRP A 796 -24.14 -9.89 -44.85
N LEU A 797 -25.35 -10.47 -44.87
CA LEU A 797 -25.54 -11.88 -44.53
C LEU A 797 -24.83 -12.84 -45.49
N ASN A 798 -24.80 -12.54 -46.80
CA ASN A 798 -24.04 -13.32 -47.78
C ASN A 798 -22.53 -13.17 -47.59
N PHE A 799 -22.06 -11.97 -47.30
CA PHE A 799 -20.66 -11.74 -46.90
C PHE A 799 -20.29 -12.65 -45.72
N LEU A 800 -21.05 -12.67 -44.64
CA LEU A 800 -20.77 -13.55 -43.51
C LEU A 800 -20.75 -15.04 -43.90
N LYS A 801 -21.70 -15.48 -44.73
CA LYS A 801 -21.77 -16.85 -45.25
C LYS A 801 -20.53 -17.23 -46.07
N ASP A 802 -20.07 -16.37 -46.97
CA ASP A 802 -18.97 -16.66 -47.89
C ASP A 802 -17.61 -16.78 -47.17
N TYR A 803 -17.45 -16.04 -46.06
CA TYR A 803 -16.27 -16.11 -45.19
C TYR A 803 -16.40 -17.15 -44.06
N GLY A 804 -17.56 -17.80 -43.92
CA GLY A 804 -17.82 -18.78 -42.85
C GLY A 804 -17.87 -18.16 -41.46
N TRP A 805 -18.34 -16.92 -41.36
CA TRP A 805 -18.49 -16.18 -40.12
C TRP A 805 -19.96 -16.10 -39.71
N GLY A 806 -20.22 -16.21 -38.41
CA GLY A 806 -21.52 -15.84 -37.85
C GLY A 806 -21.64 -14.33 -37.61
N GLY A 807 -22.85 -13.87 -37.35
CA GLY A 807 -23.10 -12.46 -37.08
C GLY A 807 -24.39 -12.19 -36.32
N ILE A 808 -24.50 -10.95 -35.83
CA ILE A 808 -25.60 -10.44 -35.04
C ILE A 808 -26.34 -9.40 -35.88
N LEU A 809 -27.54 -9.74 -36.34
CA LEU A 809 -28.42 -8.80 -37.03
C LEU A 809 -29.30 -8.11 -35.99
N ALA A 810 -28.94 -6.87 -35.67
CA ALA A 810 -29.47 -6.09 -34.57
C ALA A 810 -30.24 -4.84 -35.03
N ASP A 811 -30.79 -4.87 -36.24
CA ASP A 811 -31.74 -3.87 -36.75
C ASP A 811 -32.90 -3.64 -35.79
N ASP A 812 -33.41 -2.40 -35.76
CA ASP A 812 -34.60 -2.05 -34.97
C ASP A 812 -35.81 -2.95 -35.27
N MET A 813 -36.68 -3.07 -34.27
CA MET A 813 -37.87 -3.91 -34.35
C MET A 813 -38.85 -3.40 -35.42
N GLY A 814 -39.10 -4.19 -36.46
CA GLY A 814 -40.02 -3.81 -37.54
C GLY A 814 -39.34 -3.53 -38.88
N LEU A 815 -38.00 -3.57 -38.96
CA LEU A 815 -37.26 -3.44 -40.22
C LEU A 815 -37.30 -4.71 -41.10
N GLY A 816 -37.95 -5.79 -40.65
CA GLY A 816 -38.11 -7.02 -41.45
C GLY A 816 -36.89 -7.95 -41.41
N LYS A 817 -36.27 -8.13 -40.24
CA LYS A 817 -35.15 -9.07 -40.02
C LYS A 817 -35.49 -10.50 -40.48
N THR A 818 -36.71 -10.95 -40.20
CA THR A 818 -37.19 -12.28 -40.62
C THR A 818 -37.18 -12.43 -42.13
N LEU A 819 -37.64 -11.43 -42.89
CA LEU A 819 -37.61 -11.43 -44.36
C LEU A 819 -36.18 -11.47 -44.91
N GLN A 820 -35.25 -10.72 -44.31
CA GLN A 820 -33.82 -10.75 -44.69
C GLN A 820 -33.24 -12.16 -44.51
N LEU A 821 -33.57 -12.84 -43.41
CA LEU A 821 -33.15 -14.22 -43.17
C LEU A 821 -33.83 -15.24 -44.06
N ILE A 822 -35.15 -15.12 -44.31
CA ILE A 822 -35.85 -15.99 -45.26
C ILE A 822 -35.20 -15.88 -46.65
N SER A 823 -34.80 -14.67 -47.04
CA SER A 823 -34.06 -14.45 -48.29
C SER A 823 -32.71 -15.19 -48.28
N LEU A 824 -31.95 -15.13 -47.19
CA LEU A 824 -30.72 -15.93 -47.06
C LEU A 824 -30.98 -17.44 -47.12
N ILE A 825 -32.04 -17.92 -46.46
CA ILE A 825 -32.44 -19.33 -46.47
C ILE A 825 -32.77 -19.79 -47.90
N CYS A 826 -33.55 -19.00 -48.65
CA CYS A 826 -33.84 -19.26 -50.06
C CYS A 826 -32.55 -19.40 -50.88
N GLN A 827 -31.58 -18.48 -50.74
CA GLN A 827 -30.29 -18.56 -51.45
C GLN A 827 -29.47 -19.80 -51.05
N ILE A 828 -29.49 -20.19 -49.78
CA ILE A 828 -28.82 -21.41 -49.31
C ILE A 828 -29.47 -22.67 -49.92
N LYS A 829 -30.78 -22.64 -50.14
CA LYS A 829 -31.57 -23.77 -50.65
C LYS A 829 -31.65 -23.84 -52.18
N GLU A 830 -31.40 -22.73 -52.88
CA GLU A 830 -31.23 -22.71 -54.34
C GLU A 830 -29.92 -23.44 -54.81
N GLY A 831 -28.98 -23.71 -53.89
CA GLY A 831 -27.76 -24.51 -54.15
C GLY A 831 -27.96 -26.04 -54.22
N LYS A 832 -26.87 -26.82 -54.29
CA LYS A 832 -26.91 -28.30 -54.18
C LYS A 832 -27.60 -28.75 -52.87
N LYS A 833 -28.09 -30.01 -52.80
CA LYS A 833 -28.70 -30.62 -51.58
C LYS A 833 -27.95 -30.19 -50.32
N SER A 834 -28.55 -29.28 -49.56
CA SER A 834 -27.95 -28.65 -48.38
C SER A 834 -28.64 -29.15 -47.11
N ALA A 835 -27.88 -29.19 -46.02
CA ALA A 835 -28.39 -29.58 -44.71
C ALA A 835 -29.58 -28.70 -44.26
N PRO A 836 -30.43 -29.19 -43.32
CA PRO A 836 -31.55 -28.39 -42.82
C PRO A 836 -31.08 -27.10 -42.14
N VAL A 837 -31.93 -26.08 -42.19
CA VAL A 837 -31.77 -24.82 -41.42
C VAL A 837 -32.53 -24.95 -40.11
N LEU A 838 -31.92 -24.58 -38.99
CA LEU A 838 -32.58 -24.56 -37.68
C LEU A 838 -32.88 -23.11 -37.27
N VAL A 839 -34.14 -22.82 -36.96
CA VAL A 839 -34.56 -21.56 -36.35
C VAL A 839 -35.02 -21.84 -34.93
N VAL A 840 -34.32 -21.23 -33.97
CA VAL A 840 -34.66 -21.27 -32.55
C VAL A 840 -35.27 -19.92 -32.18
N ALA A 841 -36.53 -19.93 -31.78
CA ALA A 841 -37.26 -18.71 -31.41
C ALA A 841 -38.03 -18.91 -30.09
N PRO A 842 -38.50 -17.85 -29.42
CA PRO A 842 -39.52 -17.97 -28.39
C PRO A 842 -40.73 -18.76 -28.93
N THR A 843 -41.35 -19.59 -28.09
CA THR A 843 -42.48 -20.47 -28.48
C THR A 843 -43.60 -19.73 -29.22
N THR A 844 -43.79 -18.47 -28.85
CA THR A 844 -44.78 -17.52 -29.34
C THR A 844 -44.47 -16.96 -30.74
N LEU A 845 -43.21 -17.04 -31.19
CA LEU A 845 -42.76 -16.59 -32.50
C LEU A 845 -42.72 -17.70 -33.55
N LEU A 846 -42.87 -18.97 -33.16
CA LEU A 846 -42.81 -20.10 -34.10
C LEU A 846 -43.88 -20.02 -35.19
N PHE A 847 -45.10 -19.61 -34.82
CA PHE A 847 -46.19 -19.41 -35.78
C PHE A 847 -45.99 -18.17 -36.65
N ASN A 848 -45.33 -17.13 -36.14
CA ASN A 848 -44.98 -15.97 -36.96
C ASN A 848 -43.98 -16.38 -38.05
N TRP A 849 -42.94 -17.14 -37.69
CA TRP A 849 -42.00 -17.72 -38.65
C TRP A 849 -42.69 -18.61 -39.68
N LYS A 850 -43.62 -19.47 -39.24
CA LYS A 850 -44.47 -20.28 -40.11
C LYS A 850 -45.21 -19.42 -41.14
N ASN A 851 -45.95 -18.42 -40.67
CA ASN A 851 -46.78 -17.56 -41.52
C ASN A 851 -45.92 -16.71 -42.48
N GLU A 852 -44.73 -16.29 -42.05
CA GLU A 852 -43.78 -15.58 -42.92
C GLU A 852 -43.14 -16.49 -43.97
N LEU A 853 -42.83 -17.74 -43.65
CA LEU A 853 -42.37 -18.75 -44.62
C LEU A 853 -43.46 -19.04 -45.65
N ASP A 854 -44.70 -19.30 -45.21
CA ASP A 854 -45.85 -19.53 -46.09
C ASP A 854 -46.07 -18.34 -47.05
N LYS A 855 -45.85 -17.10 -46.56
CA LYS A 855 -46.04 -15.88 -47.34
C LYS A 855 -44.91 -15.61 -48.34
N PHE A 856 -43.66 -15.66 -47.89
CA PHE A 856 -42.50 -15.17 -48.63
C PHE A 856 -41.71 -16.28 -49.34
N ALA A 857 -41.79 -17.52 -48.88
CA ALA A 857 -41.07 -18.66 -49.44
C ALA A 857 -41.90 -19.97 -49.41
N PRO A 858 -43.09 -20.00 -50.04
CA PRO A 858 -44.01 -21.15 -49.98
C PRO A 858 -43.46 -22.44 -50.61
N HIS A 859 -42.33 -22.35 -51.31
CA HIS A 859 -41.66 -23.49 -51.93
C HIS A 859 -40.73 -24.25 -50.98
N LEU A 860 -40.45 -23.71 -49.78
CA LEU A 860 -39.62 -24.36 -48.77
C LEU A 860 -40.48 -25.20 -47.84
N ASP A 861 -40.05 -26.44 -47.60
CA ASP A 861 -40.71 -27.31 -46.60
C ASP A 861 -40.19 -27.01 -45.19
N TYR A 862 -41.09 -27.00 -44.20
CA TYR A 862 -40.71 -26.74 -42.81
C TYR A 862 -41.41 -27.66 -41.81
N PHE A 863 -40.73 -27.90 -40.68
CA PHE A 863 -41.26 -28.67 -39.56
C PHE A 863 -41.14 -27.91 -38.25
N ILE A 864 -42.21 -27.90 -37.45
CA ILE A 864 -42.22 -27.29 -36.12
C ILE A 864 -41.97 -28.38 -35.07
N HIS A 865 -40.73 -28.47 -34.60
CA HIS A 865 -40.32 -29.37 -33.52
C HIS A 865 -40.72 -28.80 -32.16
N HIS A 866 -42.02 -28.80 -31.89
CA HIS A 866 -42.63 -28.35 -30.64
C HIS A 866 -44.00 -29.01 -30.46
N GLY A 867 -44.19 -29.77 -29.38
CA GLY A 867 -45.40 -30.57 -29.14
C GLY A 867 -45.30 -31.94 -29.81
N GLN A 868 -45.36 -32.00 -31.15
CA GLN A 868 -44.99 -33.19 -31.91
C GLN A 868 -43.48 -33.18 -32.17
N ARG A 869 -42.79 -34.24 -31.73
CA ARG A 869 -41.33 -34.30 -31.72
C ARG A 869 -40.88 -35.55 -32.46
N TYR A 870 -39.82 -35.41 -33.24
CA TYR A 870 -39.09 -36.57 -33.77
C TYR A 870 -38.03 -37.01 -32.76
N ASP A 871 -37.90 -38.33 -32.60
CA ASP A 871 -36.85 -38.95 -31.79
C ASP A 871 -35.65 -39.41 -32.64
N ASP A 872 -35.80 -39.44 -33.98
CA ASP A 872 -34.74 -39.84 -34.92
C ASP A 872 -34.12 -38.60 -35.62
N PRO A 873 -32.78 -38.39 -35.52
CA PRO A 873 -32.07 -37.35 -36.26
C PRO A 873 -32.27 -37.36 -37.78
N ALA A 874 -32.58 -38.51 -38.38
CA ALA A 874 -32.73 -38.66 -39.83
C ALA A 874 -33.98 -37.92 -40.36
N GLU A 875 -35.04 -37.83 -39.56
CA GLU A 875 -36.30 -37.18 -39.95
C GLU A 875 -36.12 -35.68 -40.22
N PHE A 876 -35.27 -35.01 -39.45
CA PHE A 876 -34.98 -33.58 -39.63
C PHE A 876 -34.32 -33.26 -40.98
N LYS A 877 -33.64 -34.23 -41.61
CA LYS A 877 -33.00 -34.04 -42.92
C LYS A 877 -33.99 -34.03 -44.08
N LYS A 878 -35.24 -34.44 -43.86
CA LYS A 878 -36.30 -34.45 -44.88
C LYS A 878 -36.89 -33.06 -45.12
N HIS A 879 -36.74 -32.16 -44.15
CA HIS A 879 -37.29 -30.80 -44.17
C HIS A 879 -36.20 -29.77 -44.51
N ASP A 880 -36.59 -28.66 -45.13
CA ASP A 880 -35.64 -27.58 -45.43
C ASP A 880 -35.37 -26.71 -44.21
N VAL A 881 -36.42 -26.40 -43.45
CA VAL A 881 -36.37 -25.55 -42.26
C VAL A 881 -36.99 -26.26 -41.06
N VAL A 882 -36.30 -26.24 -39.92
CA VAL A 882 -36.78 -26.77 -38.64
C VAL A 882 -36.98 -25.60 -37.70
N LEU A 883 -38.20 -25.41 -37.22
CA LEU A 883 -38.58 -24.38 -36.24
C LEU A 883 -38.70 -25.02 -34.86
N THR A 884 -38.03 -24.47 -33.85
CA THR A 884 -38.12 -25.00 -32.48
C THR A 884 -37.96 -23.91 -31.43
N SER A 885 -38.29 -24.21 -30.17
CA SER A 885 -38.17 -23.26 -29.07
C SER A 885 -36.91 -23.46 -28.23
N TYR A 886 -36.42 -22.39 -27.60
CA TYR A 886 -35.29 -22.46 -26.66
C TYR A 886 -35.46 -23.51 -25.55
N GLY A 887 -36.70 -23.73 -25.09
CA GLY A 887 -36.99 -24.75 -24.08
C GLY A 887 -36.85 -26.17 -24.63
N VAL A 888 -37.30 -26.40 -25.86
CA VAL A 888 -37.18 -27.71 -26.52
C VAL A 888 -35.72 -28.03 -26.84
N VAL A 889 -34.93 -27.04 -27.29
CA VAL A 889 -33.49 -27.22 -27.53
C VAL A 889 -32.75 -27.72 -26.29
N ILE A 890 -33.11 -27.24 -25.10
CA ILE A 890 -32.49 -27.73 -23.85
C ILE A 890 -32.84 -29.20 -23.61
N ASN A 891 -34.10 -29.55 -23.77
CA ASN A 891 -34.59 -30.90 -23.46
C ASN A 891 -34.06 -31.94 -24.46
N ASP A 892 -33.95 -31.56 -25.74
CA ASP A 892 -33.64 -32.46 -26.83
C ASP A 892 -32.20 -32.25 -27.36
N ILE A 893 -31.31 -31.66 -26.55
CA ILE A 893 -29.95 -31.30 -26.98
C ILE A 893 -29.14 -32.53 -27.43
N GLU A 894 -29.33 -33.67 -26.76
CA GLU A 894 -28.65 -34.93 -27.06
C GLU A 894 -28.95 -35.42 -28.48
N LEU A 895 -30.17 -35.16 -28.96
CA LEU A 895 -30.61 -35.45 -30.32
C LEU A 895 -30.03 -34.43 -31.30
N LEU A 896 -30.25 -33.14 -31.02
CA LEU A 896 -29.95 -32.04 -31.94
C LEU A 896 -28.44 -31.84 -32.18
N LYS A 897 -27.58 -32.13 -31.20
CA LYS A 897 -26.12 -31.99 -31.34
C LYS A 897 -25.49 -32.97 -32.35
N ASN A 898 -26.20 -34.04 -32.69
CA ASN A 898 -25.75 -35.05 -33.66
C ASN A 898 -26.11 -34.68 -35.11
N ILE A 899 -26.94 -33.65 -35.29
CA ILE A 899 -27.35 -33.15 -36.60
C ILE A 899 -26.42 -32.00 -37.00
N ARG A 900 -25.95 -32.04 -38.25
CA ARG A 900 -25.23 -30.92 -38.85
C ARG A 900 -26.24 -30.04 -39.58
N PHE A 901 -26.46 -28.84 -39.08
CA PHE A 901 -27.31 -27.84 -39.73
C PHE A 901 -26.49 -26.99 -40.69
N GLN A 902 -27.14 -26.40 -41.69
CA GLN A 902 -26.48 -25.48 -42.63
C GLN A 902 -26.43 -24.05 -42.09
N LEU A 903 -27.47 -23.65 -41.38
CA LEU A 903 -27.62 -22.36 -40.71
C LEU A 903 -28.37 -22.59 -39.40
N ILE A 904 -27.92 -21.97 -38.32
CA ILE A 904 -28.67 -21.87 -37.07
C ILE A 904 -29.00 -20.40 -36.83
N VAL A 905 -30.29 -20.11 -36.68
CA VAL A 905 -30.81 -18.79 -36.32
C VAL A 905 -31.26 -18.82 -34.87
N ALA A 906 -30.77 -17.89 -34.06
CA ALA A 906 -31.29 -17.61 -32.73
C ALA A 906 -32.09 -16.30 -32.77
N ASP A 907 -33.41 -16.41 -32.87
CA ASP A 907 -34.32 -15.27 -32.87
C ASP A 907 -34.60 -14.79 -31.43
N GLU A 908 -34.72 -13.49 -31.22
CA GLU A 908 -34.76 -12.87 -29.89
C GLU A 908 -33.59 -13.38 -29.00
N SER A 909 -32.37 -13.22 -29.52
CA SER A 909 -31.12 -13.76 -28.97
C SER A 909 -30.78 -13.26 -27.56
N GLN A 910 -31.51 -12.27 -27.02
CA GLN A 910 -31.48 -11.95 -25.59
C GLN A 910 -31.83 -13.16 -24.70
N ALA A 911 -32.52 -14.18 -25.25
CA ALA A 911 -32.76 -15.43 -24.55
C ALA A 911 -31.47 -16.21 -24.16
N ILE A 912 -30.34 -15.95 -24.83
CA ILE A 912 -29.02 -16.56 -24.59
C ILE A 912 -27.98 -15.59 -24.04
N LYS A 913 -28.41 -14.45 -23.49
CA LYS A 913 -27.52 -13.38 -23.00
C LYS A 913 -26.58 -13.77 -21.83
N ASN A 914 -26.84 -14.89 -21.16
CA ASN A 914 -26.04 -15.35 -20.03
C ASN A 914 -25.31 -16.66 -20.35
N VAL A 915 -23.98 -16.61 -20.31
CA VAL A 915 -23.08 -17.74 -20.57
C VAL A 915 -23.30 -18.92 -19.62
N SER A 916 -23.70 -18.66 -18.37
CA SER A 916 -23.96 -19.73 -17.40
C SER A 916 -25.33 -20.41 -17.58
N SER A 917 -26.20 -19.85 -18.42
CA SER A 917 -27.55 -20.39 -18.62
C SER A 917 -27.53 -21.73 -19.36
N ARG A 918 -28.49 -22.61 -19.01
CA ARG A 918 -28.70 -23.88 -19.73
C ARG A 918 -29.00 -23.65 -21.21
N ARG A 919 -29.72 -22.56 -21.55
CA ARG A 919 -30.04 -22.17 -22.94
C ARG A 919 -28.78 -21.92 -23.76
N HIS A 920 -27.91 -21.05 -23.27
CA HIS A 920 -26.65 -20.71 -23.95
C HIS A 920 -25.79 -21.95 -24.17
N ARG A 921 -25.59 -22.75 -23.11
CA ARG A 921 -24.81 -24.00 -23.18
C ARG A 921 -25.38 -25.02 -24.16
N ALA A 922 -26.70 -25.10 -24.31
CA ALA A 922 -27.33 -26.00 -25.27
C ALA A 922 -27.12 -25.50 -26.71
N LEU A 923 -27.38 -24.22 -26.99
CA LEU A 923 -27.22 -23.68 -28.35
C LEU A 923 -25.77 -23.71 -28.85
N THR A 924 -24.77 -23.51 -27.97
CA THR A 924 -23.36 -23.54 -28.38
C THR A 924 -22.86 -24.94 -28.78
N GLN A 925 -23.52 -26.01 -28.33
CA GLN A 925 -23.19 -27.40 -28.69
C GLN A 925 -23.67 -27.80 -30.09
N LEU A 926 -24.55 -27.01 -30.71
CA LEU A 926 -25.10 -27.30 -32.03
C LEU A 926 -24.08 -27.00 -33.14
N LYS A 927 -24.04 -27.89 -34.14
CA LYS A 927 -23.07 -27.86 -35.24
C LYS A 927 -23.67 -27.18 -36.48
N SER A 928 -23.07 -26.07 -36.90
CA SER A 928 -23.44 -25.35 -38.12
C SER A 928 -22.28 -24.47 -38.60
N PRO A 929 -22.01 -24.41 -39.93
CA PRO A 929 -20.99 -23.52 -40.49
C PRO A 929 -21.39 -22.03 -40.41
N LEU A 930 -22.70 -21.74 -40.33
CA LEU A 930 -23.22 -20.37 -40.22
C LEU A 930 -24.18 -20.28 -39.02
N LYS A 931 -23.99 -19.26 -38.17
CA LYS A 931 -24.83 -18.99 -37.01
C LYS A 931 -25.19 -17.52 -36.96
N ILE A 932 -26.48 -17.20 -36.96
CA ILE A 932 -26.97 -15.83 -36.93
C ILE A 932 -27.80 -15.61 -35.66
N ALA A 933 -27.49 -14.55 -34.93
CA ALA A 933 -28.30 -14.09 -33.82
C ALA A 933 -29.14 -12.88 -34.27
N LEU A 934 -30.44 -12.91 -34.02
CA LEU A 934 -31.31 -11.75 -34.23
C LEU A 934 -31.59 -11.10 -32.88
N SER A 935 -31.44 -9.79 -32.83
CA SER A 935 -31.87 -9.01 -31.67
C SER A 935 -32.60 -7.76 -32.11
N GLY A 936 -33.63 -7.35 -31.38
CA GLY A 936 -34.23 -6.02 -31.51
C GLY A 936 -33.48 -4.96 -30.71
N THR A 937 -32.62 -5.39 -29.78
CA THR A 937 -31.91 -4.55 -28.83
C THR A 937 -30.51 -5.15 -28.60
N PRO A 938 -29.52 -4.79 -29.44
CA PRO A 938 -28.28 -5.56 -29.60
C PRO A 938 -27.56 -5.90 -28.28
N ILE A 939 -27.49 -4.94 -27.35
CA ILE A 939 -26.76 -5.05 -26.07
C ILE A 939 -27.46 -4.11 -25.08
N GLU A 940 -28.45 -4.58 -24.32
CA GLU A 940 -29.26 -3.68 -23.47
C GLU A 940 -28.59 -3.31 -22.15
N ASN A 941 -27.75 -4.17 -21.56
CA ASN A 941 -27.42 -4.02 -20.13
C ASN A 941 -25.99 -4.39 -19.72
N ASN A 942 -25.23 -5.19 -20.49
CA ASN A 942 -23.90 -5.64 -20.04
C ASN A 942 -23.00 -6.07 -21.21
N ILE A 943 -21.74 -5.64 -21.20
CA ILE A 943 -20.69 -6.07 -22.13
C ILE A 943 -20.54 -7.62 -22.13
N ALA A 944 -20.88 -8.28 -21.02
CA ALA A 944 -20.95 -9.75 -20.94
C ALA A 944 -22.00 -10.40 -21.86
N GLU A 945 -23.09 -9.69 -22.19
CA GLU A 945 -24.12 -10.19 -23.13
C GLU A 945 -23.56 -10.26 -24.55
N LEU A 946 -22.71 -9.29 -24.93
CA LEU A 946 -21.98 -9.30 -26.20
C LEU A 946 -21.07 -10.52 -26.30
N PHE A 947 -20.36 -10.89 -25.22
CA PHE A 947 -19.57 -12.12 -25.21
C PHE A 947 -20.44 -13.35 -25.46
N ALA A 948 -21.60 -13.45 -24.79
CA ALA A 948 -22.48 -14.61 -24.96
C ALA A 948 -22.97 -14.73 -26.42
N GLN A 949 -23.45 -13.64 -27.00
CA GLN A 949 -23.89 -13.64 -28.39
C GLN A 949 -22.73 -13.93 -29.37
N MET A 950 -21.57 -13.28 -29.19
CA MET A 950 -20.39 -13.51 -30.03
C MET A 950 -19.86 -14.93 -29.92
N ASN A 951 -19.85 -15.52 -28.72
CA ASN A 951 -19.43 -16.91 -28.53
C ASN A 951 -20.43 -17.91 -29.14
N PHE A 952 -21.71 -17.54 -29.27
CA PHE A 952 -22.67 -18.36 -30.01
C PHE A 952 -22.44 -18.27 -31.53
N VAL A 953 -22.35 -17.05 -32.08
CA VAL A 953 -22.25 -16.87 -33.53
C VAL A 953 -20.86 -17.22 -34.07
N ASN A 954 -19.80 -16.90 -33.33
CA ASN A 954 -18.39 -17.17 -33.64
C ASN A 954 -17.69 -17.77 -32.41
N PRO A 955 -17.86 -19.08 -32.16
CA PRO A 955 -17.22 -19.76 -31.02
C PRO A 955 -15.70 -19.54 -31.01
N GLY A 956 -15.16 -19.15 -29.85
CA GLY A 956 -13.73 -18.87 -29.68
C GLY A 956 -13.29 -17.47 -30.16
N PHE A 957 -14.18 -16.62 -30.66
CA PHE A 957 -13.87 -15.22 -31.01
C PHE A 957 -13.30 -14.45 -29.81
N PHE A 958 -13.93 -14.61 -28.64
CA PHE A 958 -13.36 -14.20 -27.36
C PHE A 958 -12.98 -15.47 -26.60
N THR A 959 -11.70 -15.86 -26.68
CA THR A 959 -10.97 -16.82 -25.80
C THR A 959 -11.82 -17.53 -24.74
N THR A 960 -12.06 -16.88 -23.61
CA THR A 960 -12.81 -17.37 -22.47
C THR A 960 -13.57 -16.22 -21.83
N PHE A 961 -14.65 -16.54 -21.12
CA PHE A 961 -15.44 -15.53 -20.42
C PHE A 961 -14.65 -14.83 -19.32
N ALA A 962 -13.71 -15.53 -18.68
CA ALA A 962 -12.84 -14.96 -17.64
C ALA A 962 -11.85 -13.94 -18.22
N ALA A 963 -11.19 -14.28 -19.32
CA ALA A 963 -10.29 -13.36 -20.02
C ALA A 963 -11.05 -12.13 -20.54
N PHE A 964 -12.22 -12.35 -21.16
CA PHE A 964 -13.05 -11.23 -21.63
C PHE A 964 -13.49 -10.30 -20.49
N LYS A 965 -13.79 -10.84 -19.31
CA LYS A 965 -14.07 -10.02 -18.13
C LYS A 965 -12.86 -9.22 -17.66
N ARG A 966 -11.68 -9.84 -17.60
CA ARG A 966 -10.44 -9.17 -17.19
C ARG A 966 -10.02 -8.08 -18.17
N ASP A 967 -10.06 -8.37 -19.46
CA ASP A 967 -9.48 -7.54 -20.51
C ASP A 967 -10.45 -6.44 -20.99
N TYR A 968 -11.77 -6.69 -20.94
CA TYR A 968 -12.79 -5.73 -21.40
C TYR A 968 -13.81 -5.37 -20.31
N ALA A 969 -14.53 -6.34 -19.75
CA ALA A 969 -15.73 -6.02 -18.95
C ALA A 969 -15.43 -5.31 -17.61
N ASN A 970 -14.35 -5.68 -16.91
CA ASN A 970 -13.97 -5.08 -15.62
C ASN A 970 -13.29 -3.71 -15.79
N PRO A 971 -12.34 -3.51 -16.73
CA PRO A 971 -11.77 -2.18 -17.00
C PRO A 971 -12.83 -1.17 -17.42
N LEU A 972 -13.75 -1.56 -18.31
CA LEU A 972 -14.83 -0.69 -18.77
C LEU A 972 -15.86 -0.36 -17.68
N LYS A 973 -15.96 -1.19 -16.62
CA LYS A 973 -16.80 -0.90 -15.44
C LYS A 973 -16.19 0.11 -14.47
N LYS A 974 -14.86 0.28 -14.47
CA LYS A 974 -14.15 1.18 -13.55
C LYS A 974 -14.05 2.63 -14.05
N GLY A 975 -14.62 2.94 -15.23
CA GLY A 975 -14.93 4.30 -15.66
C GLY A 975 -13.87 5.05 -16.48
N ASP A 976 -12.66 4.52 -16.68
CA ASP A 976 -11.51 5.36 -17.11
C ASP A 976 -10.81 4.94 -18.43
N GLN A 977 -11.48 4.17 -19.30
CA GLN A 977 -10.82 3.51 -20.44
C GLN A 977 -11.62 3.64 -21.75
N SER A 978 -11.90 4.87 -22.20
CA SER A 978 -12.64 5.14 -23.45
C SER A 978 -11.98 4.49 -24.69
N HIS A 979 -10.65 4.36 -24.70
CA HIS A 979 -9.91 3.73 -25.80
C HIS A 979 -10.21 2.22 -25.95
N LEU A 980 -10.36 1.47 -24.84
CA LEU A 980 -10.72 0.05 -24.87
C LEU A 980 -12.10 -0.19 -25.47
N ALA A 981 -13.05 0.72 -25.20
CA ALA A 981 -14.39 0.64 -25.77
C ALA A 981 -14.35 0.85 -27.29
N VAL A 982 -13.52 1.77 -27.77
CA VAL A 982 -13.32 2.02 -29.21
C VAL A 982 -12.66 0.80 -29.88
N GLU A 983 -11.65 0.22 -29.24
CA GLU A 983 -10.99 -0.99 -29.74
C GLU A 983 -11.98 -2.18 -29.84
N LEU A 984 -12.75 -2.42 -28.78
CA LEU A 984 -13.75 -3.49 -28.76
C LEU A 984 -14.79 -3.29 -29.86
N ARG A 985 -15.30 -2.06 -30.04
CA ARG A 985 -16.23 -1.71 -31.13
C ARG A 985 -15.63 -2.00 -32.50
N LYS A 986 -14.38 -1.57 -32.76
CA LYS A 986 -13.69 -1.86 -34.04
C LYS A 986 -13.56 -3.36 -34.30
N LYS A 987 -13.27 -4.16 -33.27
CA LYS A 987 -13.15 -5.62 -33.37
C LYS A 987 -14.47 -6.31 -33.70
N VAL A 988 -15.59 -5.89 -33.09
CA VAL A 988 -16.89 -6.55 -33.30
C VAL A 988 -17.70 -6.00 -34.46
N ALA A 989 -17.40 -4.77 -34.92
CA ALA A 989 -18.16 -4.08 -35.96
C ALA A 989 -18.45 -4.93 -37.22
N PRO A 990 -17.53 -5.73 -37.78
CA PRO A 990 -17.82 -6.54 -38.97
C PRO A 990 -18.92 -7.60 -38.75
N PHE A 991 -19.13 -8.02 -37.50
CA PHE A 991 -20.04 -9.09 -37.12
C PHE A 991 -21.37 -8.58 -36.56
N ILE A 992 -21.59 -7.27 -36.50
CA ILE A 992 -22.82 -6.66 -35.97
C ILE A 992 -23.35 -5.66 -36.99
N LEU A 993 -24.55 -5.91 -37.51
CA LEU A 993 -25.29 -4.95 -38.32
C LEU A 993 -26.44 -4.36 -37.51
N ARG A 994 -26.45 -3.05 -37.31
CA ARG A 994 -27.51 -2.32 -36.60
C ARG A 994 -27.90 -1.07 -37.39
N ARG A 995 -29.20 -0.92 -37.64
CA ARG A 995 -29.80 0.26 -38.26
C ARG A 995 -31.05 0.68 -37.51
N THR A 996 -31.28 1.98 -37.40
CA THR A 996 -32.46 2.53 -36.73
C THR A 996 -33.61 2.78 -37.69
N LYS A 997 -34.86 2.81 -37.20
CA LYS A 997 -36.02 3.15 -38.06
C LYS A 997 -35.87 4.53 -38.71
N GLU A 998 -35.33 5.50 -37.97
CA GLU A 998 -35.10 6.88 -38.41
C GLU A 998 -34.11 6.95 -39.57
N GLU A 999 -33.06 6.11 -39.56
CA GLU A 999 -32.06 6.04 -40.63
C GLU A 999 -32.62 5.47 -41.94
N VAL A 1000 -33.58 4.53 -41.88
CA VAL A 1000 -33.93 3.70 -43.05
C VAL A 1000 -35.39 3.76 -43.51
N LEU A 1001 -36.31 4.29 -42.68
CA LEU A 1001 -37.75 4.36 -42.99
C LEU A 1001 -38.25 5.80 -42.93
N THR A 1002 -38.10 6.54 -44.03
CA THR A 1002 -38.66 7.90 -44.20
C THR A 1002 -40.18 7.92 -44.39
N GLU A 1003 -40.84 6.76 -44.50
CA GLU A 1003 -42.27 6.60 -44.82
C GLU A 1003 -43.16 6.30 -43.61
N LEU A 1004 -42.58 6.06 -42.42
CA LEU A 1004 -43.39 5.78 -41.23
C LEU A 1004 -44.10 7.07 -40.76
N PRO A 1005 -45.38 6.99 -40.37
CA PRO A 1005 -46.08 8.12 -39.78
C PRO A 1005 -45.45 8.53 -38.43
N ASP A 1006 -45.82 9.71 -37.94
CA ASP A 1006 -45.26 10.23 -36.69
C ASP A 1006 -45.65 9.35 -35.49
N LYS A 1007 -44.70 9.20 -34.56
CA LYS A 1007 -44.92 8.57 -33.26
C LYS A 1007 -44.80 9.62 -32.16
N THR A 1008 -45.87 9.80 -31.39
CA THR A 1008 -45.91 10.71 -30.24
C THR A 1008 -45.90 9.90 -28.96
N GLU A 1009 -44.94 10.16 -28.07
CA GLU A 1009 -44.83 9.52 -26.76
C GLU A 1009 -45.07 10.55 -25.65
N GLU A 1010 -46.06 10.33 -24.79
CA GLU A 1010 -46.44 11.25 -23.72
C GLU A 1010 -46.65 10.53 -22.38
N TYR A 1011 -46.43 11.26 -21.28
CA TYR A 1011 -46.74 10.79 -19.93
C TYR A 1011 -48.11 11.30 -19.50
N LEU A 1012 -49.00 10.38 -19.13
CA LEU A 1012 -50.31 10.69 -18.54
C LEU A 1012 -50.21 10.62 -17.02
N TYR A 1013 -50.13 11.79 -16.40
CA TYR A 1013 -50.04 11.89 -14.96
C TYR A 1013 -51.41 11.71 -14.30
N CYS A 1014 -51.52 10.70 -13.45
CA CYS A 1014 -52.73 10.31 -12.73
C CYS A 1014 -52.66 10.83 -11.28
N GLU A 1015 -53.70 11.52 -10.83
CA GLU A 1015 -53.80 12.01 -9.46
C GLU A 1015 -54.62 11.03 -8.61
N MET A 1016 -54.01 10.50 -7.55
CA MET A 1016 -54.68 9.57 -6.63
C MET A 1016 -55.79 10.27 -5.86
N GLY A 1017 -56.94 9.59 -5.73
CA GLY A 1017 -57.98 9.99 -4.79
C GLY A 1017 -57.55 9.87 -3.33
N ALA A 1018 -58.34 10.44 -2.42
CA ALA A 1018 -57.98 10.53 -1.01
C ALA A 1018 -57.81 9.16 -0.33
N VAL A 1019 -58.62 8.16 -0.71
CA VAL A 1019 -58.55 6.81 -0.12
C VAL A 1019 -57.31 6.09 -0.64
N GLN A 1020 -57.09 6.09 -1.95
CA GLN A 1020 -55.88 5.54 -2.57
C GLN A 1020 -54.60 6.17 -2.01
N ARG A 1021 -54.56 7.50 -1.84
CA ARG A 1021 -53.41 8.23 -1.27
C ARG A 1021 -53.11 7.82 0.17
N LYS A 1022 -54.14 7.77 1.02
CA LYS A 1022 -53.98 7.40 2.43
C LYS A 1022 -53.37 6.00 2.58
N LEU A 1023 -53.82 5.05 1.77
CA LEU A 1023 -53.29 3.69 1.76
C LEU A 1023 -51.83 3.66 1.27
N TYR A 1024 -51.53 4.40 0.20
CA TYR A 1024 -50.17 4.52 -0.33
C TYR A 1024 -49.19 5.05 0.72
N ASP A 1025 -49.55 6.14 1.41
CA ASP A 1025 -48.69 6.75 2.43
C ASP A 1025 -48.49 5.85 3.64
N ALA A 1026 -49.52 5.10 4.06
CA ALA A 1026 -49.42 4.13 5.14
C ALA A 1026 -48.38 3.03 4.81
N TYR A 1027 -48.51 2.39 3.64
CA TYR A 1027 -47.56 1.37 3.19
C TYR A 1027 -46.15 1.94 2.99
N ARG A 1028 -46.04 3.15 2.42
CA ARG A 1028 -44.74 3.79 2.21
C ARG A 1028 -44.00 3.99 3.53
N ASN A 1029 -44.69 4.53 4.54
CA ASN A 1029 -44.11 4.78 5.86
C ASN A 1029 -43.75 3.47 6.58
N GLU A 1030 -44.63 2.46 6.51
CA GLU A 1030 -44.37 1.14 7.10
C GLU A 1030 -43.11 0.49 6.51
N TYR A 1031 -43.00 0.43 5.18
CA TYR A 1031 -41.81 -0.14 4.52
C TYR A 1031 -40.55 0.71 4.78
N ARG A 1032 -40.67 2.04 4.85
CA ARG A 1032 -39.53 2.91 5.19
C ARG A 1032 -38.99 2.60 6.59
N ASP A 1033 -39.87 2.50 7.58
CA ASP A 1033 -39.47 2.21 8.97
C ASP A 1033 -38.94 0.78 9.11
N PHE A 1034 -39.57 -0.19 8.43
CA PHE A 1034 -39.11 -1.59 8.38
C PHE A 1034 -37.71 -1.72 7.76
N LEU A 1035 -37.46 -1.06 6.63
CA LEU A 1035 -36.16 -1.08 5.95
C LEU A 1035 -35.08 -0.39 6.78
N ARG A 1036 -35.41 0.72 7.48
CA ARG A 1036 -34.46 1.39 8.40
C ARG A 1036 -33.99 0.42 9.49
N GLY A 1037 -34.90 -0.31 10.14
CA GLY A 1037 -34.54 -1.29 11.18
C GLY A 1037 -33.74 -2.48 10.63
N LYS A 1038 -34.11 -3.01 9.46
CA LYS A 1038 -33.42 -4.16 8.85
C LYS A 1038 -32.02 -3.85 8.33
N LEU A 1039 -31.79 -2.63 7.84
CA LEU A 1039 -30.47 -2.15 7.44
C LEU A 1039 -29.48 -2.03 8.60
N GLU A 1040 -29.97 -1.86 9.83
CA GLU A 1040 -29.16 -1.80 11.05
C GLU A 1040 -28.78 -3.20 11.57
N GLU A 1041 -29.59 -4.23 11.29
CA GLU A 1041 -29.41 -5.61 11.77
C GLU A 1041 -28.63 -6.53 10.80
N ASP A 1042 -28.97 -6.53 9.50
CA ASP A 1042 -28.64 -7.65 8.57
C ASP A 1042 -27.66 -7.29 7.41
N GLY A 1043 -27.19 -6.04 7.33
CA GLY A 1043 -26.30 -5.55 6.25
C GLY A 1043 -26.98 -5.34 4.88
N GLU A 1044 -26.23 -4.84 3.89
CA GLU A 1044 -26.78 -4.39 2.60
C GLU A 1044 -27.33 -5.52 1.69
N ASP A 1045 -26.72 -6.71 1.71
CA ASP A 1045 -27.02 -7.77 0.72
C ASP A 1045 -28.41 -8.42 0.89
N ASN A 1046 -28.91 -8.58 2.12
CA ASN A 1046 -30.24 -9.16 2.38
C ASN A 1046 -31.39 -8.13 2.28
N THR A 1047 -31.07 -6.83 2.28
CA THR A 1047 -32.07 -5.76 2.27
C THR A 1047 -32.73 -5.60 0.89
N ASN A 1048 -32.04 -5.95 -0.19
CA ASN A 1048 -32.52 -5.81 -1.58
C ASN A 1048 -33.85 -6.54 -1.87
N PHE A 1049 -34.07 -7.69 -1.24
CA PHE A 1049 -35.31 -8.45 -1.42
C PHE A 1049 -36.51 -7.72 -0.83
N TYR A 1050 -36.37 -7.17 0.37
CA TYR A 1050 -37.42 -6.41 1.06
C TYR A 1050 -37.75 -5.09 0.35
N VAL A 1051 -36.74 -4.43 -0.24
CA VAL A 1051 -36.95 -3.25 -1.08
C VAL A 1051 -37.81 -3.58 -2.29
N LEU A 1052 -37.49 -4.67 -3.01
CA LEU A 1052 -38.27 -5.10 -4.17
C LEU A 1052 -39.73 -5.45 -3.82
N GLU A 1053 -39.94 -6.07 -2.66
CA GLU A 1053 -41.29 -6.33 -2.15
C GLU A 1053 -42.05 -5.03 -1.90
N GLY A 1054 -41.47 -4.09 -1.13
CA GLY A 1054 -42.09 -2.80 -0.82
C GLY A 1054 -42.42 -1.99 -2.08
N LEU A 1055 -41.48 -1.87 -3.02
CA LEU A 1055 -41.70 -1.20 -4.30
C LEU A 1055 -42.81 -1.87 -5.11
N THR A 1056 -42.88 -3.21 -5.10
CA THR A 1056 -43.96 -3.94 -5.79
C THR A 1056 -45.33 -3.63 -5.18
N ARG A 1057 -45.43 -3.53 -3.84
CA ARG A 1057 -46.68 -3.16 -3.16
C ARG A 1057 -47.11 -1.73 -3.46
N LEU A 1058 -46.19 -0.78 -3.40
CA LEU A 1058 -46.46 0.62 -3.72
C LEU A 1058 -46.94 0.78 -5.16
N ARG A 1059 -46.33 0.07 -6.13
CA ARG A 1059 -46.77 0.05 -7.54
C ARG A 1059 -48.16 -0.58 -7.70
N GLN A 1060 -48.45 -1.66 -6.99
CA GLN A 1060 -49.81 -2.23 -6.97
C GLN A 1060 -50.84 -1.22 -6.48
N ILE A 1061 -50.54 -0.45 -5.43
CA ILE A 1061 -51.43 0.60 -4.92
C ILE A 1061 -51.57 1.75 -5.93
N CYS A 1062 -50.51 2.10 -6.68
CA CYS A 1062 -50.57 3.09 -7.76
C CYS A 1062 -51.57 2.68 -8.85
N ASP A 1063 -51.61 1.39 -9.19
CA ASP A 1063 -52.56 0.87 -10.15
C ASP A 1063 -53.98 0.79 -9.56
N SER A 1064 -54.18 0.05 -8.46
CA SER A 1064 -55.48 -0.05 -7.79
C SER A 1064 -55.33 -0.58 -6.37
N THR A 1065 -56.12 -0.02 -5.43
CA THR A 1065 -56.18 -0.52 -4.04
C THR A 1065 -56.60 -2.00 -3.95
N ALA A 1066 -57.34 -2.50 -4.95
CA ALA A 1066 -57.82 -3.89 -5.02
C ALA A 1066 -56.69 -4.92 -5.26
N LEU A 1067 -55.50 -4.49 -5.68
CA LEU A 1067 -54.38 -5.40 -6.00
C LEU A 1067 -53.63 -5.91 -4.75
N VAL A 1068 -53.83 -5.28 -3.59
CA VAL A 1068 -53.16 -5.63 -2.33
C VAL A 1068 -53.92 -6.75 -1.60
N LYS A 1069 -53.19 -7.67 -0.95
CA LYS A 1069 -53.69 -9.01 -0.52
C LYS A 1069 -54.74 -9.03 0.61
N ASN A 1070 -55.22 -7.89 1.11
CA ASN A 1070 -56.22 -7.81 2.20
C ASN A 1070 -57.51 -7.07 1.82
N GLY A 1071 -57.75 -6.79 0.53
CA GLY A 1071 -59.06 -6.36 0.00
C GLY A 1071 -59.79 -5.34 0.88
N GLU A 1072 -59.29 -4.11 0.92
CA GLU A 1072 -60.02 -3.00 1.56
C GLU A 1072 -61.41 -2.85 0.89
N PRO A 1073 -62.46 -2.48 1.65
CA PRO A 1073 -63.83 -2.42 1.15
C PRO A 1073 -64.05 -1.38 0.03
N VAL A 1074 -63.08 -0.46 -0.17
CA VAL A 1074 -63.14 0.58 -1.19
C VAL A 1074 -62.10 0.31 -2.27
N GLN A 1075 -62.59 -0.08 -3.45
CA GLN A 1075 -61.79 -0.26 -4.65
C GLN A 1075 -61.69 1.07 -5.40
N GLU A 1076 -60.53 1.72 -5.34
CA GLU A 1076 -60.28 2.98 -6.05
C GLU A 1076 -59.05 2.82 -6.95
N SER A 1077 -59.11 3.43 -8.13
CA SER A 1077 -58.00 3.47 -9.09
C SER A 1077 -58.08 4.73 -9.94
N ALA A 1078 -57.18 5.68 -9.69
CA ALA A 1078 -57.05 6.86 -10.53
C ALA A 1078 -56.70 6.51 -11.99
N LYS A 1079 -55.89 5.47 -12.20
CA LYS A 1079 -55.47 5.05 -13.54
C LYS A 1079 -56.60 4.43 -14.34
N ILE A 1080 -57.41 3.54 -13.76
CA ILE A 1080 -58.55 2.94 -14.47
C ILE A 1080 -59.55 4.02 -14.87
N ASN A 1081 -59.84 4.97 -13.98
CA ASN A 1081 -60.78 6.05 -14.26
C ASN A 1081 -60.32 6.91 -15.46
N LEU A 1082 -59.08 7.36 -15.45
CA LEU A 1082 -58.52 8.14 -16.57
C LEU A 1082 -58.42 7.31 -17.85
N LEU A 1083 -58.01 6.04 -17.74
CA LEU A 1083 -57.91 5.14 -18.89
C LEU A 1083 -59.28 4.92 -19.54
N LEU A 1084 -60.34 4.72 -18.76
CA LEU A 1084 -61.71 4.55 -19.27
C LEU A 1084 -62.20 5.81 -19.99
N GLU A 1085 -61.94 7.00 -19.45
CA GLU A 1085 -62.27 8.27 -20.12
C GLU A 1085 -61.66 8.33 -21.53
N HIS A 1086 -60.36 8.01 -21.64
CA HIS A 1086 -59.67 7.96 -22.93
C HIS A 1086 -60.20 6.85 -23.85
N ILE A 1087 -60.53 5.66 -23.32
CA ILE A 1087 -61.07 4.55 -24.11
C ILE A 1087 -62.42 4.96 -24.71
N LEU A 1088 -63.33 5.50 -23.91
CA LEU A 1088 -64.66 5.91 -24.36
C LEU A 1088 -64.58 7.04 -25.39
N GLU A 1089 -63.64 7.97 -25.24
CA GLU A 1089 -63.45 9.08 -26.19
C GLU A 1089 -62.89 8.60 -27.56
N LYS A 1090 -61.96 7.63 -27.57
CA LYS A 1090 -61.20 7.27 -28.79
C LYS A 1090 -61.74 6.06 -29.55
N THR A 1091 -62.42 5.12 -28.89
CA THR A 1091 -62.88 3.84 -29.50
C THR A 1091 -63.88 4.01 -30.64
N GLY A 1092 -64.44 5.21 -30.84
CA GLY A 1092 -65.30 5.51 -32.00
C GLY A 1092 -64.59 5.45 -33.37
N LYS A 1093 -63.27 5.70 -33.44
CA LYS A 1093 -62.49 5.69 -34.70
C LYS A 1093 -61.14 4.99 -34.61
N HIS A 1094 -60.66 4.73 -33.40
CA HIS A 1094 -59.30 4.27 -33.13
C HIS A 1094 -59.31 2.91 -32.42
N LYS A 1095 -58.24 2.14 -32.63
CA LYS A 1095 -58.04 0.84 -31.95
C LYS A 1095 -56.92 0.99 -30.93
N ILE A 1096 -57.15 0.45 -29.73
CA ILE A 1096 -56.35 0.72 -28.54
C ILE A 1096 -55.68 -0.56 -28.05
N LEU A 1097 -54.37 -0.48 -27.79
CA LEU A 1097 -53.62 -1.51 -27.06
C LEU A 1097 -53.42 -1.05 -25.61
N ILE A 1098 -53.67 -1.94 -24.65
CA ILE A 1098 -53.48 -1.67 -23.22
C ILE A 1098 -52.52 -2.72 -22.67
N PHE A 1099 -51.40 -2.27 -22.14
CA PHE A 1099 -50.37 -3.10 -21.55
C PHE A 1099 -50.27 -2.88 -20.04
N SER A 1100 -50.17 -3.97 -19.29
CA SER A 1100 -49.88 -3.94 -17.85
C SER A 1100 -49.01 -5.11 -17.44
N GLN A 1101 -48.12 -4.93 -16.47
CA GLN A 1101 -47.32 -6.01 -15.90
C GLN A 1101 -48.14 -6.91 -14.97
N PHE A 1102 -49.22 -6.39 -14.37
CA PHE A 1102 -50.04 -7.08 -13.40
C PHE A 1102 -51.29 -7.65 -14.06
N VAL A 1103 -51.35 -8.97 -14.19
CA VAL A 1103 -52.49 -9.68 -14.81
C VAL A 1103 -53.82 -9.31 -14.14
N LYS A 1104 -53.82 -9.17 -12.82
CA LYS A 1104 -54.99 -8.73 -12.06
C LYS A 1104 -55.46 -7.31 -12.40
N MET A 1105 -54.54 -6.41 -12.78
CA MET A 1105 -54.92 -5.07 -13.22
C MET A 1105 -55.67 -5.13 -14.56
N LEU A 1106 -55.24 -6.00 -15.47
CA LEU A 1106 -55.96 -6.24 -16.71
C LEU A 1106 -57.34 -6.87 -16.47
N GLU A 1107 -57.48 -7.73 -15.45
CA GLU A 1107 -58.78 -8.28 -15.03
C GLU A 1107 -59.70 -7.16 -14.52
N LEU A 1108 -59.22 -6.25 -13.67
CA LEU A 1108 -60.01 -5.09 -13.20
C LEU A 1108 -60.42 -4.16 -14.34
N ILE A 1109 -59.53 -3.89 -15.29
CA ILE A 1109 -59.87 -3.10 -16.49
C ILE A 1109 -60.93 -3.84 -17.32
N THR A 1110 -60.81 -5.16 -17.42
CA THR A 1110 -61.78 -6.00 -18.14
C THR A 1110 -63.18 -5.87 -17.56
N ASP A 1111 -63.31 -5.93 -16.24
CA ASP A 1111 -64.59 -5.78 -15.54
C ASP A 1111 -65.23 -4.42 -15.86
N LYS A 1112 -64.43 -3.35 -15.87
CA LYS A 1112 -64.91 -2.01 -16.25
C LYS A 1112 -65.28 -1.86 -17.72
N LEU A 1113 -64.56 -2.50 -18.63
CA LEU A 1113 -64.96 -2.52 -20.04
C LEU A 1113 -66.29 -3.26 -20.25
N GLN A 1114 -66.57 -4.29 -19.45
CA GLN A 1114 -67.85 -4.99 -19.49
C GLN A 1114 -69.00 -4.13 -18.94
N GLU A 1115 -68.78 -3.41 -17.83
CA GLU A 1115 -69.76 -2.45 -17.30
C GLU A 1115 -70.15 -1.39 -18.35
N GLU A 1116 -69.18 -0.90 -19.12
CA GLU A 1116 -69.36 0.11 -20.17
C GLU A 1116 -69.72 -0.47 -21.56
N ASN A 1117 -69.93 -1.78 -21.68
CA ASN A 1117 -70.24 -2.49 -22.94
C ASN A 1117 -69.22 -2.27 -24.08
N VAL A 1118 -67.93 -2.15 -23.77
CA VAL A 1118 -66.86 -2.01 -24.76
C VAL A 1118 -66.31 -3.39 -25.14
N ASN A 1119 -66.37 -3.73 -26.43
CA ASN A 1119 -65.80 -4.98 -26.95
C ASN A 1119 -64.27 -4.98 -26.89
N TYR A 1120 -63.72 -6.03 -26.29
CA TYR A 1120 -62.28 -6.18 -26.09
C TYR A 1120 -61.79 -7.59 -26.42
N THR A 1121 -60.49 -7.68 -26.67
CA THR A 1121 -59.75 -8.94 -26.70
C THR A 1121 -58.72 -8.97 -25.57
N TYR A 1122 -58.42 -10.15 -25.02
CA TYR A 1122 -57.51 -10.30 -23.89
C TYR A 1122 -56.40 -11.32 -24.18
N LEU A 1123 -55.15 -11.06 -23.76
CA LEU A 1123 -54.03 -11.98 -23.96
C LEU A 1123 -53.03 -11.95 -22.79
N ASP A 1124 -52.79 -13.12 -22.22
CA ASP A 1124 -51.84 -13.34 -21.13
C ASP A 1124 -50.87 -14.50 -21.40
N GLY A 1125 -50.06 -14.84 -20.39
CA GLY A 1125 -49.12 -15.97 -20.45
C GLY A 1125 -49.77 -17.36 -20.42
N LYS A 1126 -51.03 -17.49 -19.99
CA LYS A 1126 -51.75 -18.78 -19.92
C LYS A 1126 -52.45 -19.12 -21.25
N THR A 1127 -52.63 -18.13 -22.12
CA THR A 1127 -53.29 -18.30 -23.42
C THR A 1127 -52.47 -19.23 -24.33
N SER A 1128 -53.08 -20.33 -24.80
CA SER A 1128 -52.43 -21.28 -25.72
C SER A 1128 -52.07 -20.63 -27.06
N LEU A 1129 -51.10 -21.20 -27.79
CA LEU A 1129 -50.61 -20.61 -29.04
C LEU A 1129 -51.70 -20.50 -30.12
N LYS A 1130 -52.55 -21.53 -30.26
CA LYS A 1130 -53.65 -21.53 -31.22
C LYS A 1130 -54.69 -20.46 -30.90
N GLU A 1131 -55.00 -20.30 -29.61
CA GLU A 1131 -55.96 -19.29 -29.15
C GLU A 1131 -55.39 -17.88 -29.29
N ARG A 1132 -54.08 -17.71 -29.08
CA ARG A 1132 -53.38 -16.44 -29.27
C ARG A 1132 -53.50 -15.93 -30.71
N GLU A 1133 -53.25 -16.78 -31.70
CA GLU A 1133 -53.37 -16.42 -33.12
C GLU A 1133 -54.80 -15.99 -33.46
N LYS A 1134 -55.79 -16.77 -33.00
CA LYS A 1134 -57.21 -16.44 -33.18
C LYS A 1134 -57.54 -15.06 -32.63
N ARG A 1135 -57.08 -14.73 -31.42
CA ARG A 1135 -57.32 -13.43 -30.77
C ARG A 1135 -56.66 -12.26 -31.50
N VAL A 1136 -55.42 -12.44 -31.96
CA VAL A 1136 -54.72 -11.42 -32.77
C VAL A 1136 -55.45 -11.17 -34.08
N LYS A 1137 -55.90 -12.23 -34.75
CA LYS A 1137 -56.67 -12.12 -36.00
C LYS A 1137 -58.00 -11.39 -35.78
N ILE A 1138 -58.74 -11.75 -34.72
CA ILE A 1138 -59.98 -11.07 -34.34
C ILE A 1138 -59.75 -9.58 -34.13
N PHE A 1139 -58.73 -9.18 -33.37
CA PHE A 1139 -58.46 -7.77 -33.13
C PHE A 1139 -58.07 -7.00 -34.40
N GLN A 1140 -57.29 -7.61 -35.30
CA GLN A 1140 -56.89 -6.94 -36.53
C GLN A 1140 -58.03 -6.80 -37.54
N GLU A 1141 -58.85 -7.84 -37.73
CA GLU A 1141 -59.87 -7.90 -38.79
C GLU A 1141 -61.25 -7.40 -38.35
N ASN A 1142 -61.63 -7.58 -37.07
CA ASN A 1142 -62.96 -7.18 -36.59
C ASN A 1142 -62.97 -5.71 -36.16
N GLU A 1143 -63.84 -4.90 -36.76
CA GLU A 1143 -64.01 -3.48 -36.45
C GLU A 1143 -64.71 -3.22 -35.10
N GLU A 1144 -65.50 -4.18 -34.60
CA GLU A 1144 -66.21 -4.02 -33.32
C GLU A 1144 -65.27 -4.20 -32.12
N ASN A 1145 -64.19 -4.98 -32.26
CA ASN A 1145 -63.19 -5.17 -31.21
C ASN A 1145 -62.18 -4.02 -31.24
N ARG A 1146 -62.44 -3.00 -30.41
CA ARG A 1146 -61.65 -1.76 -30.39
C ARG A 1146 -60.51 -1.79 -29.38
N VAL A 1147 -60.58 -2.64 -28.35
CA VAL A 1147 -59.57 -2.69 -27.27
C VAL A 1147 -58.87 -4.04 -27.23
N PHE A 1148 -57.55 -4.05 -27.08
CA PHE A 1148 -56.76 -5.26 -26.82
C PHE A 1148 -55.94 -5.12 -25.54
N LEU A 1149 -56.30 -5.91 -24.53
CA LEU A 1149 -55.59 -6.04 -23.26
C LEU A 1149 -54.51 -7.11 -23.36
N ILE A 1150 -53.26 -6.73 -23.10
CA ILE A 1150 -52.09 -7.61 -23.25
C ILE A 1150 -51.18 -7.48 -22.04
N SER A 1151 -50.87 -8.59 -21.37
CA SER A 1151 -49.86 -8.53 -20.29
C SER A 1151 -48.48 -8.20 -20.88
N LEU A 1152 -47.72 -7.32 -20.24
CA LEU A 1152 -46.44 -6.78 -20.75
C LEU A 1152 -45.46 -7.91 -21.14
N LYS A 1153 -45.42 -8.99 -20.35
CA LYS A 1153 -44.62 -10.20 -20.62
C LYS A 1153 -45.10 -10.98 -21.84
N ALA A 1154 -46.42 -11.09 -22.05
CA ALA A 1154 -46.97 -11.78 -23.22
C ALA A 1154 -46.88 -10.92 -24.49
N GLY A 1155 -46.98 -9.59 -24.33
CA GLY A 1155 -46.81 -8.58 -25.37
C GLY A 1155 -45.39 -8.45 -25.89
N GLY A 1156 -44.38 -8.78 -25.08
CA GLY A 1156 -42.95 -8.78 -25.48
C GLY A 1156 -42.60 -9.80 -26.59
N THR A 1157 -43.48 -10.75 -26.90
CA THR A 1157 -43.24 -11.77 -27.93
C THR A 1157 -43.80 -11.35 -29.29
N GLY A 1158 -42.99 -11.24 -30.36
CA GLY A 1158 -43.19 -10.44 -31.60
C GLY A 1158 -44.52 -10.51 -32.37
N LEU A 1159 -45.64 -10.17 -31.72
CA LEU A 1159 -46.96 -10.01 -32.33
C LEU A 1159 -46.96 -8.82 -33.30
N ASN A 1160 -47.66 -8.97 -34.43
CA ASN A 1160 -47.93 -7.88 -35.36
C ASN A 1160 -49.31 -7.28 -35.06
N LEU A 1161 -49.38 -6.00 -34.68
CA LEU A 1161 -50.61 -5.33 -34.22
C LEU A 1161 -50.79 -3.95 -34.88
N THR A 1162 -50.50 -3.84 -36.19
CA THR A 1162 -50.55 -2.59 -36.96
C THR A 1162 -51.94 -1.96 -37.08
N ALA A 1163 -53.01 -2.68 -36.71
CA ALA A 1163 -54.37 -2.14 -36.73
C ALA A 1163 -54.63 -1.09 -35.63
N ALA A 1164 -53.82 -1.09 -34.57
CA ALA A 1164 -53.91 -0.12 -33.47
C ALA A 1164 -53.08 1.14 -33.74
N ASP A 1165 -53.57 2.26 -33.25
CA ASP A 1165 -52.98 3.60 -33.35
C ASP A 1165 -52.78 4.27 -31.98
N TYR A 1166 -53.39 3.72 -30.93
CA TYR A 1166 -53.20 4.17 -29.55
C TYR A 1166 -52.65 3.04 -28.67
N VAL A 1167 -51.65 3.36 -27.86
CA VAL A 1167 -51.02 2.43 -26.91
C VAL A 1167 -51.01 3.05 -25.53
N TYR A 1168 -51.52 2.32 -24.53
CA TYR A 1168 -51.47 2.69 -23.12
C TYR A 1168 -50.61 1.69 -22.37
N ILE A 1169 -49.57 2.19 -21.69
CA ILE A 1169 -48.80 1.44 -20.71
C ILE A 1169 -49.31 1.90 -19.34
N VAL A 1170 -50.09 1.03 -18.70
CA VAL A 1170 -50.80 1.35 -17.44
C VAL A 1170 -49.81 1.53 -16.29
N ASP A 1171 -48.75 0.74 -16.27
CA ASP A 1171 -47.76 0.73 -15.19
C ASP A 1171 -46.33 0.75 -15.75
N PRO A 1172 -45.49 1.73 -15.34
CA PRO A 1172 -44.10 1.82 -15.78
C PRO A 1172 -43.30 0.59 -15.33
N TRP A 1173 -42.44 0.07 -16.19
CA TRP A 1173 -41.55 -1.07 -15.94
C TRP A 1173 -40.13 -0.62 -15.56
N TRP A 1174 -39.25 -1.51 -15.09
CA TRP A 1174 -37.87 -1.11 -14.76
C TRP A 1174 -36.95 -0.98 -15.99
N ASN A 1175 -37.31 -1.66 -17.08
CA ASN A 1175 -36.53 -1.69 -18.32
C ASN A 1175 -37.30 -0.97 -19.44
N PRO A 1176 -36.87 0.23 -19.89
CA PRO A 1176 -37.58 0.99 -20.92
C PRO A 1176 -37.63 0.25 -22.26
N ALA A 1177 -36.66 -0.63 -22.54
CA ALA A 1177 -36.65 -1.41 -23.77
C ALA A 1177 -37.85 -2.36 -23.90
N THR A 1178 -38.34 -2.92 -22.78
CA THR A 1178 -39.53 -3.80 -22.78
C THR A 1178 -40.79 -3.02 -23.17
N GLU A 1179 -40.91 -1.78 -22.69
CA GLU A 1179 -42.02 -0.88 -23.02
C GLU A 1179 -41.96 -0.45 -24.49
N ASN A 1180 -40.79 0.00 -24.94
CA ASN A 1180 -40.57 0.38 -26.34
C ASN A 1180 -40.85 -0.79 -27.28
N GLN A 1181 -40.46 -2.00 -26.89
CA GLN A 1181 -40.76 -3.22 -27.61
C GLN A 1181 -42.28 -3.48 -27.74
N ALA A 1182 -43.07 -3.11 -26.74
CA ALA A 1182 -44.53 -3.23 -26.76
C ALA A 1182 -45.18 -2.16 -27.66
N ILE A 1183 -44.72 -0.89 -27.59
CA ILE A 1183 -45.17 0.19 -28.47
C ILE A 1183 -44.85 -0.15 -29.93
N ASP A 1184 -43.65 -0.65 -30.18
CA ASP A 1184 -43.16 -1.12 -31.47
C ASP A 1184 -43.93 -2.33 -32.02
N ARG A 1185 -45.00 -2.82 -31.39
CA ARG A 1185 -45.90 -3.83 -31.97
C ARG A 1185 -46.91 -3.26 -32.93
N CYS A 1186 -47.32 -2.00 -32.71
CA CYS A 1186 -48.21 -1.27 -33.61
C CYS A 1186 -47.44 -0.26 -34.48
N TYR A 1187 -46.31 0.26 -33.99
CA TYR A 1187 -45.41 1.13 -34.76
C TYR A 1187 -44.44 0.31 -35.63
N ARG A 1188 -45.00 -0.35 -36.65
CA ARG A 1188 -44.27 -1.21 -37.60
C ARG A 1188 -44.63 -0.91 -39.04
N MET A 1189 -43.82 -1.44 -39.96
CA MET A 1189 -44.12 -1.45 -41.38
C MET A 1189 -45.54 -1.98 -41.64
N GLY A 1190 -46.34 -1.19 -42.37
CA GLY A 1190 -47.77 -1.45 -42.58
C GLY A 1190 -48.69 -0.53 -41.77
N GLN A 1191 -48.15 0.20 -40.79
CA GLN A 1191 -48.86 1.27 -40.10
C GLN A 1191 -49.08 2.45 -41.05
N LYS A 1192 -50.34 2.93 -41.14
CA LYS A 1192 -50.75 4.07 -41.98
C LYS A 1192 -51.17 5.29 -41.16
N LYS A 1193 -51.34 5.13 -39.85
CA LYS A 1193 -51.80 6.19 -38.93
C LYS A 1193 -50.69 6.59 -37.97
N ASN A 1194 -50.74 7.83 -37.49
CA ASN A 1194 -49.87 8.29 -36.40
C ASN A 1194 -50.12 7.45 -35.16
N VAL A 1195 -49.05 7.06 -34.47
CA VAL A 1195 -49.12 6.23 -33.27
C VAL A 1195 -48.92 7.09 -32.04
N PHE A 1196 -49.89 7.04 -31.12
CA PHE A 1196 -49.83 7.71 -29.84
C PHE A 1196 -49.55 6.69 -28.73
N ALA A 1197 -48.44 6.85 -28.02
CA ALA A 1197 -48.07 6.00 -26.90
C ALA A 1197 -48.11 6.80 -25.59
N TYR A 1198 -48.96 6.37 -24.67
CA TYR A 1198 -49.17 6.99 -23.38
C TYR A 1198 -48.64 6.11 -22.26
N ARG A 1199 -47.77 6.67 -21.42
CA ARG A 1199 -47.29 6.02 -20.18
C ARG A 1199 -48.00 6.63 -18.99
N MET A 1200 -48.80 5.84 -18.28
CA MET A 1200 -49.58 6.33 -17.14
C MET A 1200 -48.74 6.29 -15.86
N VAL A 1201 -48.72 7.41 -15.14
CA VAL A 1201 -47.81 7.61 -13.99
C VAL A 1201 -48.57 8.28 -12.85
N CYS A 1202 -48.56 7.71 -11.65
CA CYS A 1202 -49.13 8.37 -10.49
C CYS A 1202 -48.22 9.47 -9.93
N LYS A 1203 -48.74 10.71 -9.81
CA LYS A 1203 -47.98 11.85 -9.25
C LYS A 1203 -47.63 11.66 -7.78
N ASN A 1204 -46.47 12.16 -7.37
CA ASN A 1204 -45.92 12.07 -6.02
C ASN A 1204 -45.87 10.61 -5.52
N THR A 1205 -45.35 9.71 -6.35
CA THR A 1205 -45.24 8.28 -6.00
C THR A 1205 -43.90 7.69 -6.46
N VAL A 1206 -43.71 6.42 -6.13
CA VAL A 1206 -42.60 5.58 -6.58
C VAL A 1206 -42.48 5.52 -8.10
N GLU A 1207 -43.58 5.71 -8.85
CA GLU A 1207 -43.55 5.62 -10.31
C GLU A 1207 -42.76 6.77 -10.95
N GLU A 1208 -42.84 7.99 -10.43
CA GLU A 1208 -42.01 9.11 -10.89
C GLU A 1208 -40.53 8.86 -10.63
N LYS A 1209 -40.20 8.27 -9.47
CA LYS A 1209 -38.83 7.88 -9.14
C LYS A 1209 -38.31 6.80 -10.10
N ILE A 1210 -39.15 5.84 -10.49
CA ILE A 1210 -38.82 4.84 -11.51
C ILE A 1210 -38.52 5.51 -12.85
N LEU A 1211 -39.30 6.51 -13.27
CA LEU A 1211 -39.04 7.25 -14.50
C LEU A 1211 -37.71 7.99 -14.46
N HIS A 1212 -37.40 8.71 -13.36
CA HIS A 1212 -36.09 9.37 -13.22
C HIS A 1212 -34.92 8.37 -13.32
N LEU A 1213 -35.07 7.17 -12.77
CA LEU A 1213 -34.09 6.10 -12.90
C LEU A 1213 -33.98 5.56 -14.34
N GLN A 1214 -35.10 5.41 -15.06
CA GLN A 1214 -35.08 5.04 -16.47
C GLN A 1214 -34.34 6.09 -17.32
N GLU A 1215 -34.62 7.39 -17.09
CA GLU A 1215 -34.00 8.49 -17.82
C GLU A 1215 -32.48 8.57 -17.58
N ALA A 1216 -32.05 8.46 -16.32
CA ALA A 1216 -30.62 8.41 -15.97
C ALA A 1216 -29.92 7.27 -16.71
N LYS A 1217 -30.55 6.08 -16.75
CA LYS A 1217 -30.02 4.92 -17.46
C LYS A 1217 -29.99 5.11 -18.99
N MET A 1218 -31.02 5.73 -19.57
CA MET A 1218 -31.05 5.99 -21.02
C MET A 1218 -29.96 6.96 -21.46
N LYS A 1219 -29.63 7.96 -20.62
CA LYS A 1219 -28.48 8.87 -20.87
C LYS A 1219 -27.16 8.12 -20.84
N LEU A 1220 -26.92 7.31 -19.81
CA LEU A 1220 -25.72 6.46 -19.68
C LEU A 1220 -25.56 5.47 -20.85
N SER A 1221 -26.66 4.82 -21.27
CA SER A 1221 -26.65 3.83 -22.34
C SER A 1221 -26.38 4.42 -23.74
N LYS A 1222 -26.73 5.70 -23.97
CA LYS A 1222 -26.45 6.40 -25.24
C LYS A 1222 -24.97 6.77 -25.36
N ASP A 1223 -24.31 7.08 -24.24
CA ASP A 1223 -22.95 7.62 -24.28
C ASP A 1223 -21.88 6.52 -24.29
N ILE A 1224 -22.04 5.42 -23.55
CA ILE A 1224 -21.04 4.35 -23.51
C ILE A 1224 -21.75 2.99 -23.35
N ILE A 1225 -21.31 2.00 -24.12
CA ILE A 1225 -21.68 0.59 -23.90
C ILE A 1225 -21.13 0.19 -22.51
N GLY A 1226 -21.93 0.37 -21.46
CA GLY A 1226 -21.65 0.10 -20.04
C GLY A 1226 -22.54 1.03 -19.20
N GLU A 1227 -23.46 0.56 -18.37
CA GLU A 1227 -23.20 -0.06 -17.06
C GLU A 1227 -24.18 -1.20 -16.76
N GLY A 1228 -23.64 -2.27 -16.17
CA GLY A 1228 -24.34 -3.51 -15.84
C GLY A 1228 -24.33 -3.80 -14.35
N SER A 1229 -25.20 -3.10 -13.63
CA SER A 1229 -25.71 -3.40 -12.30
C SER A 1229 -27.25 -3.40 -12.37
N SER A 1230 -27.92 -4.20 -11.54
CA SER A 1230 -29.34 -3.93 -11.23
C SER A 1230 -29.39 -2.49 -10.71
N ILE A 1231 -30.40 -1.69 -11.11
CA ILE A 1231 -30.57 -0.31 -10.62
C ILE A 1231 -30.38 -0.27 -9.10
N LEU A 1232 -30.92 -1.27 -8.40
CA LEU A 1232 -30.84 -1.43 -6.95
C LEU A 1232 -29.44 -1.74 -6.41
N SER A 1233 -28.58 -2.46 -7.16
CA SER A 1233 -27.22 -2.81 -6.71
C SER A 1233 -26.20 -1.66 -6.86
N THR A 1234 -26.63 -0.53 -7.41
CA THR A 1234 -25.82 0.71 -7.53
C THR A 1234 -26.30 1.82 -6.60
N LEU A 1235 -27.45 1.66 -5.95
CA LEU A 1235 -28.01 2.67 -5.06
C LEU A 1235 -27.40 2.51 -3.67
N THR A 1236 -26.92 3.62 -3.10
CA THR A 1236 -26.43 3.68 -1.72
C THR A 1236 -27.60 3.53 -0.74
N LYS A 1237 -27.30 3.31 0.54
CA LYS A 1237 -28.29 3.29 1.63
C LYS A 1237 -29.27 4.47 1.56
N ASP A 1238 -28.74 5.67 1.37
CA ASP A 1238 -29.56 6.89 1.31
C ASP A 1238 -30.44 6.92 0.05
N SER A 1239 -29.91 6.51 -1.10
CA SER A 1239 -30.68 6.42 -2.33
C SER A 1239 -31.77 5.35 -2.29
N LEU A 1240 -31.56 4.24 -1.56
CA LEU A 1240 -32.58 3.21 -1.34
C LEU A 1240 -33.72 3.73 -0.47
N LEU A 1241 -33.41 4.46 0.61
CA LEU A 1241 -34.41 5.11 1.46
C LEU A 1241 -35.13 6.24 0.73
N GLU A 1242 -34.44 6.95 -0.17
CA GLU A 1242 -35.01 7.98 -1.03
C GLU A 1242 -36.07 7.42 -1.99
N LEU A 1243 -36.08 6.12 -2.33
CA LEU A 1243 -37.19 5.54 -3.09
C LEU A 1243 -38.50 5.53 -2.30
N PHE A 1244 -38.43 5.50 -0.97
CA PHE A 1244 -39.57 5.48 -0.05
C PHE A 1244 -39.83 6.83 0.65
N SER A 1245 -39.14 7.91 0.25
CA SER A 1245 -39.40 9.27 0.73
C SER A 1245 -40.69 9.89 0.22
#